data_AF-A0A286F7U1-F1
#
_entry.id   AF-A0A286F7U1-F1
#
_cell.length_a   1.000
_cell.length_b   1.000
_cell.length_c   1.000
_cell.angle_alpha   90.00
_cell.angle_beta   90.00
_cell.angle_gamma   90.00
#
_symmetry.space_group_name_H-M   'P 1'
#
loop_
_entity.id
_entity.type
_entity.pdbx_description
1 polymer ?
#
loop_
_entity_poly.entity_id
_entity_poly.type
_entity_poly.pdbx_seq_one_letter_code
_entity_poly.pdbx_strand_id
1 'polypeptide(L)'
;MSVLTETFWLWQFLGRLHPLMVHFPVSLLCIALVLEAVGWFRKSTELQAGIRAMVWIGTISSVVAAGLGLLLVNQDDYGGDTVTIHQWSGLATMTLALLTVFALRSGRTSLYRGLLATTVLGVSLAGHYGAMVTHGDDYLSSVLPFDKGGSSPAESQTQFAFATVNQPLNDKQIGELNLEVRSILAHNCYSCHSATKTKGGLRLDKKDLVMKGGEDGVILVAGHPEDSEIIRRIKLPAGHKEAMPTKGKRLSEHDVALLEYWIKQGAPWPSGPEKSIYRVAALEPRLPELPDAPAGITNPIDKFVNVYFQQHKLTWKNSVDDRTYIRRVYLDVVGLLPSPEQIKTFVTDQRPDKRDLLVKELLNRNTDYAQHWLTFWNDALRNDYTGTGYITGGRFDITSWLYNSLKTNKPYNQFVRELVSPTKESAGFIKGIKWRGTINSSQRTEMQAAQNVSQVLLGLNLKCASCHDSFISDWKLADAYAFANVFADTTLEINRCDKPTGKKADTRIIFEKLGTINGRATTDQRLKELADFLVQPKDGRLYRTVVNRIWAQVMGRGIIEPVDVMDNDPWSQDLLDWLASDFVTNGYDIKKLMYTILTSKTYQLPSVGLKEADMITAPTFVFQGMVRRRLTAEQFADAVSLAFSPVYADTSIVEKQFPQQLKKEMPFPRASLVKNDPFLTALGRPNRETVSTSRSSQANLLQALELTNGEKFNDALKRGAQQWKATYPTSDVLVRNLYWKALGREPKPNEMAVAQKIVGKSPSTEGIQDLVWAISLHPEFQLIY
;
A
#
# COMPACT_ATOMS: atom_id res chain seq x y z
N MET A 1 -47.94 -13.62 -29.04
CA MET A 1 -47.41 -14.60 -28.06
C MET A 1 -45.93 -14.76 -28.40
N SER A 2 -44.97 -14.20 -27.67
CA SER A 2 -44.60 -14.59 -26.31
C SER A 2 -44.37 -13.39 -25.38
N VAL A 3 -45.03 -13.46 -24.24
CA VAL A 3 -44.97 -12.55 -23.10
C VAL A 3 -43.95 -13.13 -22.11
N LEU A 4 -43.08 -12.26 -21.56
CA LEU A 4 -42.37 -12.35 -20.27
C LEU A 4 -41.64 -13.66 -19.90
N THR A 5 -40.32 -13.59 -19.85
CA THR A 5 -39.54 -14.28 -18.80
C THR A 5 -38.47 -13.33 -18.24
N GLU A 6 -38.88 -12.17 -17.72
CA GLU A 6 -38.05 -11.52 -16.71
C GLU A 6 -38.10 -12.39 -15.46
N THR A 7 -36.97 -13.01 -15.11
CA THR A 7 -36.83 -13.81 -13.91
C THR A 7 -37.04 -12.91 -12.69
N PHE A 8 -38.03 -13.23 -11.84
CA PHE A 8 -38.32 -12.49 -10.61
C PHE A 8 -37.04 -12.27 -9.78
N TRP A 9 -36.74 -11.02 -9.40
CA TRP A 9 -35.46 -10.60 -8.78
C TRP A 9 -35.03 -11.45 -7.58
N LEU A 10 -35.99 -12.03 -6.84
CA LEU A 10 -35.68 -12.92 -5.73
C LEU A 10 -34.97 -14.19 -6.20
N TRP A 11 -35.35 -14.75 -7.36
CA TRP A 11 -34.65 -15.91 -7.92
C TRP A 11 -33.25 -15.57 -8.38
N GLN A 12 -33.02 -14.34 -8.82
CA GLN A 12 -31.68 -13.84 -9.14
C GLN A 12 -30.83 -13.64 -7.89
N PHE A 13 -31.39 -13.04 -6.86
CA PHE A 13 -30.75 -12.89 -5.56
C PHE A 13 -30.40 -14.25 -4.93
N LEU A 14 -31.35 -15.19 -4.92
CA LEU A 14 -31.14 -16.53 -4.39
C LEU A 14 -30.10 -17.32 -5.20
N GLY A 15 -30.13 -17.25 -6.54
CA GLY A 15 -29.12 -17.87 -7.39
C GLY A 15 -27.70 -17.38 -7.08
N ARG A 16 -27.53 -16.07 -6.86
CA ARG A 16 -26.24 -15.45 -6.51
C ARG A 16 -25.69 -15.85 -5.13
N LEU A 17 -26.49 -16.49 -4.28
CA LEU A 17 -26.01 -17.09 -3.01
C LEU A 17 -25.35 -18.46 -3.21
N HIS A 18 -25.36 -19.03 -4.42
CA HIS A 18 -24.76 -20.34 -4.73
C HIS A 18 -23.30 -20.48 -4.25
N PRO A 19 -22.37 -19.54 -4.51
CA PRO A 19 -20.98 -19.67 -4.06
C PRO A 19 -20.85 -19.73 -2.53
N LEU A 20 -21.66 -18.97 -1.79
CA LEU A 20 -21.64 -18.95 -0.32
C LEU A 20 -22.03 -20.32 0.27
N MET A 21 -22.96 -21.01 -0.38
CA MET A 21 -23.42 -22.35 0.03
C MET A 21 -22.46 -23.47 -0.37
N VAL A 22 -21.64 -23.27 -1.40
CA VAL A 22 -20.66 -24.26 -1.89
C VAL A 22 -19.33 -24.19 -1.14
N HIS A 23 -18.78 -22.99 -0.90
CA HIS A 23 -17.37 -22.86 -0.50
C HIS A 23 -17.06 -23.24 0.96
N PHE A 24 -18.03 -23.19 1.87
CA PHE A 24 -17.78 -23.49 3.29
C PHE A 24 -18.59 -24.70 3.81
N PRO A 25 -19.91 -24.78 3.59
CA PRO A 25 -20.70 -25.89 4.14
C PRO A 25 -20.52 -27.22 3.39
N VAL A 26 -20.40 -27.23 2.06
CA VAL A 26 -20.20 -28.46 1.26
C VAL A 26 -18.80 -29.03 1.46
N SER A 27 -17.79 -28.19 1.67
CA SER A 27 -16.41 -28.62 1.97
C SER A 27 -16.27 -29.38 3.30
N LEU A 28 -17.28 -29.34 4.17
CA LEU A 28 -17.31 -30.18 5.38
C LEU A 28 -17.31 -31.68 5.06
N LEU A 29 -17.75 -32.09 3.86
CA LEU A 29 -17.64 -33.49 3.40
C LEU A 29 -16.19 -33.93 3.24
N CYS A 30 -15.31 -33.03 2.79
CA CYS A 30 -13.87 -33.29 2.67
C CYS A 30 -13.24 -33.46 4.07
N ILE A 31 -13.61 -32.59 5.01
CA ILE A 31 -13.15 -32.69 6.42
C ILE A 31 -13.67 -33.97 7.07
N ALA A 32 -14.94 -34.34 6.82
CA ALA A 32 -15.52 -35.58 7.31
C ALA A 32 -14.76 -36.82 6.81
N LEU A 33 -14.32 -36.85 5.56
CA LEU A 33 -13.52 -37.95 5.01
C LEU A 33 -12.15 -38.05 5.69
N VAL A 34 -11.47 -36.91 5.91
CA VAL A 34 -10.17 -36.87 6.61
C VAL A 34 -10.32 -37.36 8.05
N LEU A 35 -11.35 -36.89 8.77
CA LEU A 35 -11.61 -37.31 10.14
C LEU A 35 -12.04 -38.78 10.24
N GLU A 36 -12.78 -39.30 9.27
CA GLU A 36 -13.14 -40.72 9.18
C GLU A 36 -11.89 -41.59 8.93
N ALA A 37 -10.95 -41.14 8.10
CA ALA A 37 -9.66 -41.80 7.91
C ALA A 37 -8.81 -41.79 9.20
N VAL A 38 -8.73 -40.64 9.89
CA VAL A 38 -8.03 -40.52 11.18
C VAL A 38 -8.66 -41.43 12.24
N GLY A 39 -9.99 -41.45 12.33
CA GLY A 39 -10.72 -42.35 13.25
C GLY A 39 -10.45 -43.82 12.95
N TRP A 40 -10.34 -44.20 11.67
CA TRP A 40 -9.98 -45.55 11.26
C TRP A 40 -8.54 -45.92 11.64
N PHE A 41 -7.56 -45.03 11.40
CA PHE A 41 -6.16 -45.27 11.77
C PHE A 41 -5.93 -45.31 13.29
N ARG A 42 -6.64 -44.44 14.04
CA ARG A 42 -6.52 -44.36 15.51
C ARG A 42 -7.41 -45.37 16.25
N LYS A 43 -8.26 -46.12 15.54
CA LYS A 43 -9.29 -47.00 16.13
C LYS A 43 -10.13 -46.30 17.21
N SER A 44 -10.42 -45.01 17.04
CA SER A 44 -11.16 -44.17 18.01
C SER A 44 -12.53 -43.79 17.48
N THR A 45 -13.53 -43.76 18.38
CA THR A 45 -14.91 -43.36 18.09
C THR A 45 -15.23 -41.93 18.54
N GLU A 46 -14.29 -41.22 19.17
CA GLU A 46 -14.51 -39.88 19.75
C GLU A 46 -14.95 -38.84 18.71
N LEU A 47 -14.51 -39.00 17.46
CA LEU A 47 -14.80 -38.07 16.37
C LEU A 47 -16.12 -38.38 15.64
N GLN A 48 -16.78 -39.49 15.94
CA GLN A 48 -17.94 -39.99 15.19
C GLN A 48 -19.15 -39.03 15.23
N ALA A 49 -19.41 -38.38 16.37
CA ALA A 49 -20.49 -37.40 16.48
C ALA A 49 -20.24 -36.18 15.57
N GLY A 50 -19.00 -35.67 15.55
CA GLY A 50 -18.60 -34.57 14.68
C GLY A 50 -18.63 -34.93 13.20
N ILE A 51 -18.13 -36.11 12.83
CA ILE A 51 -18.15 -36.63 11.45
C ILE A 51 -19.60 -36.72 10.94
N ARG A 52 -20.51 -37.29 11.74
CA ARG A 52 -21.93 -37.39 11.36
C ARG A 52 -22.56 -36.02 11.15
N ALA A 53 -22.31 -35.06 12.03
CA ALA A 53 -22.82 -33.70 11.89
C ALA A 53 -22.30 -33.04 10.59
N MET A 54 -21.01 -33.19 10.29
CA MET A 54 -20.39 -32.67 9.06
C MET A 54 -20.98 -33.30 7.79
N VAL A 55 -21.21 -34.62 7.78
CA VAL A 55 -21.83 -35.31 6.64
C VAL A 55 -23.26 -34.81 6.39
N TRP A 56 -24.04 -34.61 7.45
CA TRP A 56 -25.40 -34.07 7.35
C TRP A 56 -25.41 -32.62 6.84
N ILE A 57 -24.61 -31.74 7.44
CA ILE A 57 -24.53 -30.33 7.05
C ILE A 57 -24.04 -30.20 5.61
N GLY A 58 -23.00 -30.94 5.23
CA GLY A 58 -22.46 -30.94 3.88
C GLY A 58 -23.44 -31.46 2.83
N THR A 59 -24.23 -32.50 3.17
CA THR A 59 -25.25 -33.06 2.27
C THR A 59 -26.44 -32.11 2.09
N ILE A 60 -26.93 -31.50 3.17
CA ILE A 60 -28.01 -30.50 3.07
C ILE A 60 -27.54 -29.32 2.20
N SER A 61 -26.30 -28.89 2.40
CA SER A 61 -25.73 -27.78 1.66
C SER A 61 -25.52 -28.10 0.18
N SER A 62 -25.19 -29.35 -0.18
CA SER A 62 -25.06 -29.73 -1.60
C SER A 62 -26.40 -29.74 -2.33
N VAL A 63 -27.48 -30.11 -1.65
CA VAL A 63 -28.85 -30.01 -2.18
C VAL A 63 -29.25 -28.56 -2.41
N VAL A 64 -29.03 -27.69 -1.42
CA VAL A 64 -29.33 -26.25 -1.56
C VAL A 64 -28.48 -25.63 -2.67
N ALA A 65 -27.18 -25.93 -2.71
CA ALA A 65 -26.27 -25.42 -3.72
C ALA A 65 -26.70 -25.85 -5.14
N ALA A 66 -27.04 -27.12 -5.36
CA ALA A 66 -27.54 -27.59 -6.66
C ALA A 66 -28.83 -26.88 -7.08
N GLY A 67 -29.76 -26.67 -6.14
CA GLY A 67 -30.99 -25.92 -6.40
C GLY A 67 -30.73 -24.46 -6.79
N LEU A 68 -29.86 -23.76 -6.06
CA LEU A 68 -29.50 -22.37 -6.37
C LEU A 68 -28.70 -22.25 -7.69
N GLY A 69 -27.85 -23.24 -7.99
CA GLY A 69 -27.07 -23.29 -9.23
C GLY A 69 -27.96 -23.45 -10.47
N LEU A 70 -29.02 -24.27 -10.38
CA LEU A 70 -30.01 -24.41 -11.47
C LEU A 70 -30.81 -23.13 -11.71
N LEU A 71 -31.03 -22.32 -10.68
CA LEU A 71 -31.66 -21.00 -10.82
C LEU A 71 -30.73 -19.99 -11.50
N LEU A 72 -29.41 -20.13 -11.31
CA LEU A 72 -28.38 -19.25 -11.83
C LEU A 72 -28.02 -19.53 -13.30
N VAL A 73 -28.07 -20.79 -13.74
CA VAL A 73 -27.68 -21.22 -15.11
C VAL A 73 -28.39 -20.48 -16.24
N ASN A 74 -29.61 -19.97 -16.01
CA ASN A 74 -30.40 -19.28 -17.04
C ASN A 74 -30.36 -17.75 -16.92
N GLN A 75 -29.49 -17.17 -16.08
CA GLN A 75 -29.53 -15.75 -15.73
C GLN A 75 -28.28 -14.95 -16.12
N ASP A 76 -27.16 -15.62 -16.37
CA ASP A 76 -25.88 -14.99 -16.72
C ASP A 76 -25.36 -15.54 -18.06
N ASP A 77 -24.58 -14.75 -18.82
CA ASP A 77 -23.94 -15.11 -20.12
C ASP A 77 -22.83 -16.20 -19.99
N TYR A 78 -22.92 -17.08 -18.98
CA TYR A 78 -22.05 -18.24 -18.82
C TYR A 78 -22.47 -19.33 -19.82
N GLY A 79 -22.11 -19.14 -21.09
CA GLY A 79 -22.26 -20.14 -22.14
C GLY A 79 -20.99 -20.98 -22.31
N GLY A 80 -21.15 -22.29 -22.54
CA GLY A 80 -20.06 -23.19 -22.92
C GLY A 80 -20.05 -24.55 -22.23
N ASP A 81 -19.16 -25.42 -22.68
CA ASP A 81 -19.04 -26.80 -22.19
C ASP A 81 -18.70 -26.88 -20.69
N THR A 82 -17.89 -25.95 -20.18
CA THR A 82 -17.45 -25.89 -18.77
C THR A 82 -18.63 -25.72 -17.79
N VAL A 83 -19.61 -24.88 -18.14
CA VAL A 83 -20.80 -24.62 -17.31
C VAL A 83 -21.71 -25.84 -17.28
N THR A 84 -21.87 -26.50 -18.44
CA THR A 84 -22.62 -27.76 -18.55
C THR A 84 -21.98 -28.85 -17.71
N ILE A 85 -20.65 -29.00 -17.77
CA ILE A 85 -19.91 -29.98 -16.97
C ILE A 85 -20.01 -29.66 -15.46
N HIS A 86 -19.91 -28.38 -15.08
CA HIS A 86 -20.10 -27.95 -13.68
C HIS A 86 -21.50 -28.29 -13.17
N GLN A 87 -22.54 -28.04 -13.95
CA GLN A 87 -23.94 -28.34 -13.61
C GLN A 87 -24.14 -29.84 -13.35
N TRP A 88 -23.70 -30.70 -14.27
CA TRP A 88 -23.86 -32.15 -14.15
C TRP A 88 -23.01 -32.75 -13.02
N SER A 89 -21.77 -32.26 -12.84
CA SER A 89 -20.92 -32.69 -11.73
C SER A 89 -21.48 -32.24 -10.37
N GLY A 90 -22.10 -31.07 -10.28
CA GLY A 90 -22.82 -30.60 -9.09
C GLY A 90 -24.02 -31.49 -8.74
N LEU A 91 -24.86 -31.85 -9.72
CA LEU A 91 -25.99 -32.75 -9.52
C LEU A 91 -25.56 -34.17 -9.12
N ALA A 92 -24.53 -34.71 -9.77
CA ALA A 92 -23.97 -36.01 -9.40
C ALA A 92 -23.44 -36.02 -7.96
N THR A 93 -22.78 -34.94 -7.54
CA THR A 93 -22.26 -34.76 -6.18
C THR A 93 -23.39 -34.70 -5.15
N MET A 94 -24.49 -34.01 -5.45
CA MET A 94 -25.69 -33.99 -4.61
C MET A 94 -26.26 -35.40 -4.42
N THR A 95 -26.42 -36.17 -5.50
CA THR A 95 -26.94 -37.55 -5.43
C THR A 95 -26.03 -38.46 -4.60
N LEU A 96 -24.72 -38.37 -4.79
CA LEU A 96 -23.74 -39.13 -4.02
C LEU A 96 -23.76 -38.77 -2.53
N ALA A 97 -23.91 -37.48 -2.20
CA ALA A 97 -24.04 -37.03 -0.82
C ALA A 97 -25.31 -37.60 -0.13
N LEU A 98 -26.45 -37.62 -0.83
CA LEU A 98 -27.69 -38.22 -0.35
C LEU A 98 -27.55 -39.74 -0.11
N LEU A 99 -26.88 -40.45 -1.03
CA LEU A 99 -26.58 -41.88 -0.86
C LEU A 99 -25.61 -42.12 0.30
N THR A 100 -24.65 -41.22 0.52
CA THR A 100 -23.70 -41.28 1.64
C THR A 100 -24.44 -41.19 2.98
N VAL A 101 -25.37 -40.24 3.11
CA VAL A 101 -26.23 -40.11 4.31
C VAL A 101 -27.14 -41.33 4.49
N PHE A 102 -27.70 -41.87 3.40
CA PHE A 102 -28.51 -43.09 3.47
C PHE A 102 -27.70 -44.28 3.99
N ALA A 103 -26.50 -44.52 3.45
CA ALA A 103 -25.62 -45.60 3.88
C ALA A 103 -25.14 -45.42 5.34
N LEU A 104 -24.89 -44.17 5.75
CA LEU A 104 -24.59 -43.80 7.14
C LEU A 104 -25.75 -44.18 8.07
N ARG A 105 -27.00 -43.92 7.67
CA ARG A 105 -28.20 -44.26 8.45
C ARG A 105 -28.50 -45.77 8.47
N SER A 106 -28.20 -46.48 7.39
CA SER A 106 -28.37 -47.94 7.32
C SER A 106 -27.33 -48.75 8.12
N GLY A 107 -26.36 -48.09 8.75
CA GLY A 107 -25.31 -48.75 9.54
C GLY A 107 -24.30 -49.56 8.71
N ARG A 108 -24.30 -49.38 7.38
CA ARG A 108 -23.41 -50.11 6.46
C ARG A 108 -22.08 -49.37 6.31
N THR A 109 -21.18 -49.50 7.28
CA THR A 109 -19.95 -48.70 7.40
C THR A 109 -19.03 -48.75 6.17
N SER A 110 -18.87 -49.91 5.54
CA SER A 110 -18.04 -50.05 4.34
C SER A 110 -18.63 -49.28 3.14
N LEU A 111 -19.95 -49.40 2.95
CA LEU A 111 -20.68 -48.69 1.90
C LEU A 111 -20.66 -47.17 2.13
N TYR A 112 -20.86 -46.73 3.36
CA TYR A 112 -20.78 -45.32 3.75
C TYR A 112 -19.40 -44.72 3.43
N ARG A 113 -18.31 -45.40 3.80
CA ARG A 113 -16.95 -44.91 3.55
C ARG A 113 -16.64 -44.82 2.06
N GLY A 114 -17.05 -45.82 1.29
CA GLY A 114 -16.93 -45.80 -0.17
C GLY A 114 -17.68 -44.62 -0.79
N LEU A 115 -18.94 -44.44 -0.41
CA LEU A 115 -19.78 -43.35 -0.91
C LEU A 115 -19.28 -41.97 -0.49
N LEU A 116 -18.79 -41.81 0.74
CA LEU A 116 -18.19 -40.55 1.21
C LEU A 116 -16.95 -40.19 0.39
N ALA A 117 -16.07 -41.17 0.12
CA ALA A 117 -14.88 -40.95 -0.71
C ALA A 117 -15.26 -40.55 -2.14
N THR A 118 -16.23 -41.25 -2.76
CA THR A 118 -16.74 -40.91 -4.10
C THR A 118 -17.41 -39.53 -4.12
N THR A 119 -18.15 -39.16 -3.06
CA THR A 119 -18.78 -37.84 -2.94
C THR A 119 -17.74 -36.73 -2.88
N VAL A 120 -16.64 -36.91 -2.14
CA VAL A 120 -15.55 -35.93 -2.07
C VAL A 120 -14.85 -35.73 -3.42
N LEU A 121 -14.70 -36.80 -4.21
CA LEU A 121 -14.22 -36.69 -5.59
C LEU A 121 -15.18 -35.86 -6.45
N GLY A 122 -16.49 -36.07 -6.29
CA GLY A 122 -17.53 -35.25 -6.92
C GLY A 122 -17.42 -33.77 -6.52
N VAL A 123 -17.31 -33.46 -5.22
CA VAL A 123 -17.13 -32.09 -4.71
C VAL A 123 -15.89 -31.43 -5.32
N SER A 124 -14.79 -32.18 -5.44
CA SER A 124 -13.54 -31.69 -6.02
C SER A 124 -13.69 -31.39 -7.52
N LEU A 125 -14.39 -32.25 -8.27
CA LEU A 125 -14.66 -32.07 -9.69
C LEU A 125 -15.59 -30.88 -9.94
N ALA A 126 -16.70 -30.80 -9.19
CA ALA A 126 -17.63 -29.69 -9.29
C ALA A 126 -16.97 -28.36 -8.89
N GLY A 127 -16.16 -28.36 -7.83
CA GLY A 127 -15.38 -27.19 -7.40
C GLY A 127 -14.34 -26.76 -8.42
N HIS A 128 -13.67 -27.70 -9.10
CA HIS A 128 -12.70 -27.40 -10.17
C HIS A 128 -13.36 -26.66 -11.34
N TYR A 129 -14.44 -27.21 -11.90
CA TYR A 129 -15.14 -26.58 -13.01
C TYR A 129 -15.86 -25.29 -12.58
N GLY A 130 -16.36 -25.22 -11.35
CA GLY A 130 -16.92 -23.98 -10.79
C GLY A 130 -15.90 -22.85 -10.71
N ALA A 131 -14.66 -23.18 -10.32
CA ALA A 131 -13.56 -22.22 -10.28
C ALA A 131 -13.07 -21.83 -11.68
N MET A 132 -13.10 -22.73 -12.67
CA MET A 132 -12.77 -22.40 -14.06
C MET A 132 -13.76 -21.37 -14.65
N VAL A 133 -15.05 -21.45 -14.29
CA VAL A 133 -16.06 -20.48 -14.71
C VAL A 133 -15.78 -19.08 -14.17
N THR A 134 -15.20 -18.95 -12.96
CA THR A 134 -14.96 -17.64 -12.32
C THR A 134 -13.54 -17.10 -12.46
N HIS A 135 -12.55 -17.98 -12.64
CA HIS A 135 -11.13 -17.62 -12.60
C HIS A 135 -10.33 -18.06 -13.84
N GLY A 136 -10.97 -18.66 -14.84
CA GLY A 136 -10.35 -19.09 -16.09
C GLY A 136 -9.85 -20.54 -16.08
N ASP A 137 -9.61 -21.07 -17.28
CA ASP A 137 -9.35 -22.50 -17.52
C ASP A 137 -8.06 -23.03 -16.88
N ASP A 138 -7.15 -22.14 -16.48
CA ASP A 138 -5.85 -22.47 -15.89
C ASP A 138 -5.79 -22.28 -14.36
N TYR A 139 -6.91 -21.98 -13.69
CA TYR A 139 -6.93 -21.64 -12.26
C TYR A 139 -6.23 -22.67 -11.35
N LEU A 140 -6.49 -23.96 -11.55
CA LEU A 140 -5.85 -25.03 -10.76
C LEU A 140 -4.57 -25.59 -11.40
N SER A 141 -4.37 -25.42 -12.71
CA SER A 141 -3.13 -25.85 -13.37
C SER A 141 -1.98 -24.87 -13.18
N SER A 142 -2.28 -23.57 -13.02
CA SER A 142 -1.31 -22.49 -12.81
C SER A 142 -0.47 -22.62 -11.54
N VAL A 143 -0.95 -23.39 -10.55
CA VAL A 143 -0.23 -23.72 -9.31
C VAL A 143 0.57 -25.04 -9.40
N LEU A 144 0.46 -25.79 -10.50
CA LEU A 144 1.30 -26.97 -10.72
C LEU A 144 2.72 -26.53 -11.12
N PRO A 145 3.77 -27.20 -10.61
CA PRO A 145 5.18 -26.79 -10.79
C PRO A 145 5.69 -26.79 -12.25
N PHE A 146 4.85 -27.17 -13.21
CA PHE A 146 5.18 -27.27 -14.63
C PHE A 146 4.48 -26.25 -15.53
N ASP A 147 3.56 -25.43 -15.01
CA ASP A 147 2.86 -24.43 -15.81
C ASP A 147 3.54 -23.04 -15.68
N LYS A 148 4.16 -22.58 -16.77
CA LYS A 148 4.85 -21.28 -16.85
C LYS A 148 4.03 -20.34 -17.74
N GLY A 149 2.99 -19.74 -17.16
CA GLY A 149 2.21 -18.70 -17.82
C GLY A 149 1.55 -17.80 -16.79
N GLY A 150 2.22 -16.71 -16.41
CA GLY A 150 1.66 -15.71 -15.49
C GLY A 150 0.77 -14.70 -16.23
N SER A 151 -0.38 -14.38 -15.64
CA SER A 151 -1.22 -13.24 -16.00
C SER A 151 -1.17 -12.18 -14.88
N SER A 152 -1.07 -10.91 -15.26
CA SER A 152 -1.02 -9.73 -14.37
C SER A 152 -2.36 -9.00 -14.40
N PRO A 153 -2.80 -8.37 -13.29
CA PRO A 153 -3.88 -7.40 -13.29
C PRO A 153 -3.31 -5.97 -13.25
N ALA A 154 -3.67 -5.15 -14.25
CA ALA A 154 -3.65 -3.69 -14.19
C ALA A 154 -4.57 -3.16 -15.31
N GLU A 155 -5.82 -2.86 -14.98
CA GLU A 155 -6.70 -2.08 -15.86
C GLU A 155 -6.29 -0.61 -15.76
N SER A 156 -5.76 -0.08 -16.87
CA SER A 156 -5.34 1.31 -17.03
C SER A 156 -6.57 2.22 -17.11
N GLN A 157 -6.68 3.16 -16.18
CA GLN A 157 -7.65 4.25 -16.16
C GLN A 157 -7.23 5.36 -17.13
N THR A 158 -7.84 5.39 -18.31
CA THR A 158 -8.10 6.58 -19.13
C THR A 158 -9.00 6.11 -20.29
N GLN A 159 -10.27 6.54 -20.30
CA GLN A 159 -11.20 6.26 -21.39
C GLN A 159 -11.29 7.51 -22.24
N PHE A 160 -10.67 7.51 -23.43
CA PHE A 160 -10.90 8.53 -24.43
C PHE A 160 -12.36 8.44 -24.86
N ALA A 161 -13.15 9.42 -24.45
CA ALA A 161 -14.52 9.53 -24.94
C ALA A 161 -14.44 9.85 -26.44
N PHE A 162 -15.06 9.01 -27.28
CA PHE A 162 -15.31 9.29 -28.71
C PHE A 162 -16.22 10.53 -28.81
N ALA A 163 -15.65 11.71 -28.60
CA ALA A 163 -16.38 12.96 -28.62
C ALA A 163 -16.93 13.16 -30.04
N THR A 164 -18.27 13.09 -30.13
CA THR A 164 -19.13 13.58 -31.23
C THR A 164 -18.41 13.86 -32.54
N VAL A 165 -18.49 12.86 -33.42
CA VAL A 165 -18.12 12.85 -34.83
C VAL A 165 -18.55 14.16 -35.51
N ASN A 166 -17.58 15.01 -35.89
CA ASN A 166 -17.58 15.93 -37.06
C ASN A 166 -16.62 17.14 -36.95
N GLN A 167 -15.72 17.22 -35.96
CA GLN A 167 -14.66 18.23 -35.93
C GLN A 167 -13.25 17.61 -35.95
N PRO A 168 -12.27 18.26 -36.61
CA PRO A 168 -10.87 17.86 -36.53
C PRO A 168 -10.36 17.97 -35.08
N LEU A 169 -9.61 16.96 -34.63
CA LEU A 169 -9.09 16.92 -33.26
C LEU A 169 -8.13 18.10 -33.00
N ASN A 170 -8.21 18.69 -31.82
CA ASN A 170 -7.21 19.66 -31.37
C ASN A 170 -5.93 18.96 -30.84
N ASP A 171 -4.84 19.71 -30.66
CA ASP A 171 -3.54 19.17 -30.26
C ASP A 171 -3.58 18.38 -28.93
N LYS A 172 -4.45 18.79 -27.99
CA LYS A 172 -4.63 18.08 -26.72
C LYS A 172 -5.29 16.73 -26.93
N GLN A 173 -6.36 16.68 -27.73
CA GLN A 173 -7.07 15.45 -28.05
C GLN A 173 -6.20 14.49 -28.88
N ILE A 174 -5.38 15.02 -29.79
CA ILE A 174 -4.37 14.23 -30.52
C ILE A 174 -3.36 13.63 -29.55
N GLY A 175 -2.92 14.39 -28.54
CA GLY A 175 -2.04 13.91 -27.48
C GLY A 175 -2.64 12.77 -26.66
N GLU A 176 -3.89 12.92 -26.21
CA GLU A 176 -4.63 11.91 -25.45
C GLU A 176 -4.89 10.63 -26.27
N LEU A 177 -5.34 10.78 -27.52
CA LEU A 177 -5.53 9.65 -28.44
C LEU A 177 -4.23 8.88 -28.68
N ASN A 178 -3.11 9.60 -28.89
CA ASN A 178 -1.80 8.98 -29.08
C ASN A 178 -1.30 8.26 -27.83
N LEU A 179 -1.59 8.80 -26.65
CA LEU A 179 -1.25 8.17 -25.38
C LEU A 179 -1.93 6.81 -25.23
N GLU A 180 -3.25 6.76 -25.45
CA GLU A 180 -4.03 5.53 -25.30
C GLU A 180 -3.66 4.48 -26.36
N VAL A 181 -3.50 4.88 -27.62
CA VAL A 181 -3.06 3.97 -28.68
C VAL A 181 -1.68 3.38 -28.38
N ARG A 182 -0.72 4.20 -27.91
CA ARG A 182 0.60 3.70 -27.53
C ARG A 182 0.53 2.76 -26.33
N SER A 183 -0.37 3.00 -25.39
CA SER A 183 -0.63 2.07 -24.28
C SER A 183 -1.15 0.73 -24.81
N ILE A 184 -2.12 0.73 -25.74
CA ILE A 184 -2.63 -0.50 -26.36
C ILE A 184 -1.50 -1.26 -27.06
N LEU A 185 -0.69 -0.58 -27.87
CA LEU A 185 0.44 -1.20 -28.57
C LEU A 185 1.49 -1.75 -27.61
N ALA A 186 1.78 -1.02 -26.52
CA ALA A 186 2.76 -1.44 -25.52
C ALA A 186 2.33 -2.71 -24.78
N HIS A 187 1.08 -2.77 -24.34
CA HIS A 187 0.56 -3.90 -23.57
C HIS A 187 0.27 -5.13 -24.45
N ASN A 188 -0.22 -4.93 -25.67
CA ASN A 188 -0.74 -6.02 -26.50
C ASN A 188 0.20 -6.44 -27.64
N CYS A 189 1.14 -5.59 -28.07
CA CYS A 189 1.89 -5.82 -29.32
C CYS A 189 3.42 -5.89 -29.13
N TYR A 190 4.01 -5.10 -28.21
CA TYR A 190 5.47 -5.00 -28.08
C TYR A 190 6.16 -6.29 -27.60
N SER A 191 5.42 -7.19 -26.96
CA SER A 191 5.94 -8.51 -26.59
C SER A 191 6.46 -9.32 -27.79
N CYS A 192 5.97 -9.03 -29.00
CA CYS A 192 6.35 -9.69 -30.25
C CYS A 192 6.87 -8.75 -31.36
N HIS A 193 6.58 -7.44 -31.28
CA HIS A 193 6.90 -6.44 -32.31
C HIS A 193 7.62 -5.21 -31.72
N SER A 194 8.75 -5.41 -31.04
CA SER A 194 9.58 -4.36 -30.43
C SER A 194 11.06 -4.56 -30.73
N ALA A 195 11.94 -3.69 -30.23
CA ALA A 195 13.40 -3.82 -30.39
C ALA A 195 13.96 -5.17 -29.93
N THR A 196 13.26 -5.84 -29.02
CA THR A 196 13.71 -7.08 -28.40
C THR A 196 13.26 -8.33 -29.17
N LYS A 197 12.16 -8.23 -29.92
CA LYS A 197 11.59 -9.32 -30.69
C LYS A 197 10.82 -8.75 -31.86
N THR A 198 11.18 -9.20 -33.07
CA THR A 198 10.71 -8.61 -34.33
C THR A 198 10.06 -9.69 -35.19
N LYS A 199 8.89 -10.19 -34.76
CA LYS A 199 8.18 -11.21 -35.56
C LYS A 199 7.69 -10.59 -36.88
N GLY A 200 7.90 -11.30 -37.99
CA GLY A 200 7.50 -10.87 -39.33
C GLY A 200 8.15 -9.55 -39.75
N GLY A 201 9.38 -9.28 -39.31
CA GLY A 201 10.10 -8.03 -39.58
C GLY A 201 9.49 -6.75 -38.98
N LEU A 202 8.37 -6.85 -38.26
CA LEU A 202 7.55 -5.71 -37.85
C LEU A 202 7.94 -5.15 -36.48
N ARG A 203 8.01 -3.82 -36.39
CA ARG A 203 8.34 -3.03 -35.20
C ARG A 203 7.28 -1.95 -34.97
N LEU A 204 6.63 -1.99 -33.81
CA LEU A 204 5.50 -1.10 -33.48
C LEU A 204 5.85 0.00 -32.46
N ASP A 205 7.09 0.00 -31.97
CA ASP A 205 7.58 0.85 -30.88
C ASP A 205 8.19 2.18 -31.33
N LYS A 206 8.22 2.46 -32.64
CA LYS A 206 8.69 3.73 -33.21
C LYS A 206 7.89 4.11 -34.45
N LYS A 207 7.57 5.39 -34.60
CA LYS A 207 6.82 5.93 -35.77
C LYS A 207 7.36 5.41 -37.10
N ASP A 208 8.63 5.68 -37.39
CA ASP A 208 9.22 5.37 -38.70
C ASP A 208 9.21 3.87 -39.01
N LEU A 209 9.27 3.03 -37.96
CA LEU A 209 9.25 1.58 -38.11
C LEU A 209 7.83 1.02 -38.28
N VAL A 210 6.84 1.61 -37.61
CA VAL A 210 5.41 1.28 -37.80
C VAL A 210 5.01 1.62 -39.23
N MET A 211 5.37 2.81 -39.70
CA MET A 211 5.05 3.29 -41.05
C MET A 211 5.79 2.50 -42.14
N LYS A 212 6.99 1.98 -41.84
CA LYS A 212 7.74 1.11 -42.76
C LYS A 212 7.06 -0.26 -42.95
N GLY A 213 6.37 -0.77 -41.94
CA GLY A 213 5.73 -2.08 -41.99
C GLY A 213 6.66 -3.26 -41.72
N GLY A 214 6.18 -4.46 -42.03
CA GLY A 214 6.87 -5.73 -41.80
C GLY A 214 7.28 -6.44 -43.10
N GLU A 215 7.58 -7.73 -43.00
CA GLU A 215 7.87 -8.61 -44.14
C GLU A 215 6.69 -8.70 -45.12
N ASP A 216 5.45 -8.62 -44.61
CA ASP A 216 4.21 -8.62 -45.40
C ASP A 216 3.88 -7.23 -46.00
N GLY A 217 4.77 -6.25 -45.85
CA GLY A 217 4.59 -4.88 -46.38
C GLY A 217 3.97 -3.91 -45.37
N VAL A 218 3.32 -2.87 -45.91
CA VAL A 218 2.72 -1.77 -45.14
C VAL A 218 1.56 -2.31 -44.30
N ILE A 219 1.60 -2.05 -42.99
CA ILE A 219 0.58 -2.55 -42.05
C ILE A 219 -0.49 -1.53 -41.69
N LEU A 220 -0.27 -0.28 -42.04
CA LEU A 220 -1.08 0.86 -41.66
C LEU A 220 -1.14 1.83 -42.84
N VAL A 221 -2.36 2.17 -43.25
CA VAL A 221 -2.65 3.16 -44.29
C VAL A 221 -3.35 4.34 -43.60
N ALA A 222 -2.61 5.45 -43.44
CA ALA A 222 -3.12 6.63 -42.76
C ALA A 222 -4.41 7.15 -43.43
N GLY A 223 -5.47 7.35 -42.65
CA GLY A 223 -6.80 7.76 -43.11
C GLY A 223 -7.73 6.61 -43.47
N HIS A 224 -7.21 5.40 -43.70
CA HIS A 224 -7.93 4.25 -44.24
C HIS A 224 -7.78 3.03 -43.31
N PRO A 225 -8.51 2.97 -42.19
CA PRO A 225 -8.49 1.81 -41.29
C PRO A 225 -8.94 0.51 -41.99
N GLU A 226 -9.84 0.59 -42.97
CA GLU A 226 -10.31 -0.52 -43.79
C GLU A 226 -9.20 -1.16 -44.64
N ASP A 227 -8.23 -0.37 -45.08
CA ASP A 227 -7.10 -0.81 -45.89
C ASP A 227 -5.86 -1.17 -45.04
N SER A 228 -5.97 -1.04 -43.71
CA SER A 228 -4.87 -1.25 -42.78
C SER A 228 -4.82 -2.70 -42.28
N GLU A 229 -3.76 -3.42 -42.64
CA GLU A 229 -3.56 -4.83 -42.27
C GLU A 229 -3.59 -5.06 -40.75
N ILE A 230 -3.12 -4.09 -39.96
CA ILE A 230 -3.20 -4.15 -38.50
C ILE A 230 -4.66 -4.30 -38.02
N ILE A 231 -5.61 -3.58 -38.61
CA ILE A 231 -7.04 -3.64 -38.24
C ILE A 231 -7.64 -4.97 -38.68
N ARG A 232 -7.35 -5.40 -39.90
CA ARG A 232 -7.77 -6.72 -40.39
C ARG A 232 -7.33 -7.83 -39.43
N ARG A 233 -6.05 -7.89 -39.07
CA ARG A 233 -5.50 -8.97 -38.23
C ARG A 233 -6.02 -8.98 -36.79
N ILE A 234 -6.30 -7.82 -36.20
CA ILE A 234 -6.88 -7.75 -34.84
C ILE A 234 -8.38 -8.07 -34.80
N LYS A 235 -9.10 -7.89 -35.92
CA LYS A 235 -10.52 -8.25 -36.04
C LYS A 235 -10.79 -9.72 -36.41
N LEU A 236 -9.77 -10.47 -36.82
CA LEU A 236 -9.93 -11.89 -37.14
C LEU A 236 -10.39 -12.71 -35.92
N PRO A 237 -11.21 -13.77 -36.11
CA PRO A 237 -11.67 -14.63 -35.02
C PRO A 237 -10.53 -15.29 -34.23
N ALA A 238 -10.79 -15.57 -32.95
CA ALA A 238 -9.86 -16.32 -32.11
C ALA A 238 -9.53 -17.69 -32.74
N GLY A 239 -8.25 -18.04 -32.81
CA GLY A 239 -7.77 -19.29 -33.41
C GLY A 239 -7.44 -19.22 -34.91
N HIS A 240 -7.78 -18.13 -35.61
CA HIS A 240 -7.35 -17.94 -37.00
C HIS A 240 -5.82 -17.73 -37.08
N LYS A 241 -5.15 -18.37 -38.06
CA LYS A 241 -3.67 -18.42 -38.14
C LYS A 241 -3.00 -17.04 -38.27
N GLU A 242 -3.68 -16.10 -38.93
CA GLU A 242 -3.22 -14.73 -39.13
C GLU A 242 -3.70 -13.74 -38.05
N ALA A 243 -4.54 -14.21 -37.11
CA ALA A 243 -5.10 -13.33 -36.10
C ALA A 243 -4.03 -12.86 -35.12
N MET A 244 -4.05 -11.57 -34.80
CA MET A 244 -3.11 -10.95 -33.86
C MET A 244 -3.85 -10.39 -32.64
N PRO A 245 -3.42 -10.68 -31.39
CA PRO A 245 -2.30 -11.55 -31.02
C PRO A 245 -2.53 -13.02 -31.36
N THR A 246 -1.46 -13.73 -31.77
CA THR A 246 -1.49 -15.18 -32.12
C THR A 246 -1.65 -16.09 -30.91
N LYS A 247 -1.33 -15.60 -29.71
CA LYS A 247 -1.54 -16.24 -28.42
C LYS A 247 -1.83 -15.14 -27.38
N GLY A 248 -2.75 -15.40 -26.45
CA GLY A 248 -3.14 -14.46 -25.39
C GLY A 248 -4.51 -13.81 -25.61
N LYS A 249 -4.90 -12.91 -24.69
CA LYS A 249 -6.18 -12.19 -24.71
C LYS A 249 -6.26 -11.31 -25.97
N ARG A 250 -7.42 -11.30 -26.63
CA ARG A 250 -7.71 -10.40 -27.75
C ARG A 250 -7.90 -8.97 -27.22
N LEU A 251 -7.69 -7.99 -28.09
CA LEU A 251 -8.02 -6.60 -27.79
C LEU A 251 -9.52 -6.48 -27.52
N SER A 252 -9.90 -5.58 -26.61
CA SER A 252 -11.30 -5.27 -26.37
C SER A 252 -11.92 -4.56 -27.58
N GLU A 253 -13.25 -4.59 -27.70
CA GLU A 253 -13.95 -3.83 -28.77
C GLU A 253 -13.60 -2.34 -28.72
N HIS A 254 -13.42 -1.80 -27.51
CA HIS A 254 -12.98 -0.43 -27.30
C HIS A 254 -11.57 -0.18 -27.86
N ASP A 255 -10.60 -1.05 -27.56
CA ASP A 255 -9.21 -0.89 -28.04
C ASP A 255 -9.14 -0.97 -29.57
N VAL A 256 -9.92 -1.88 -30.17
CA VAL A 256 -10.02 -1.99 -31.63
C VAL A 256 -10.62 -0.70 -32.21
N ALA A 257 -11.73 -0.22 -31.65
CA ALA A 257 -12.37 1.02 -32.10
C ALA A 257 -11.44 2.24 -31.97
N LEU A 258 -10.62 2.31 -30.92
CA LEU A 258 -9.66 3.38 -30.71
C LEU A 258 -8.53 3.34 -31.76
N LEU A 259 -8.01 2.15 -32.08
CA LEU A 259 -7.02 1.96 -33.14
C LEU A 259 -7.58 2.35 -34.51
N GLU A 260 -8.81 1.94 -34.82
CA GLU A 260 -9.49 2.33 -36.07
C GLU A 260 -9.68 3.84 -36.16
N TYR A 261 -10.13 4.46 -35.07
CA TYR A 261 -10.31 5.89 -34.99
C TYR A 261 -8.98 6.64 -35.19
N TRP A 262 -7.92 6.20 -34.53
CA TRP A 262 -6.59 6.78 -34.68
C TRP A 262 -6.06 6.68 -36.11
N ILE A 263 -6.20 5.54 -36.78
CA ILE A 263 -5.80 5.40 -38.19
C ILE A 263 -6.65 6.32 -39.06
N LYS A 264 -7.96 6.39 -38.83
CA LYS A 264 -8.87 7.30 -39.55
C LYS A 264 -8.47 8.76 -39.43
N GLN A 265 -7.91 9.18 -38.29
CA GLN A 265 -7.37 10.54 -38.09
C GLN A 265 -5.99 10.75 -38.75
N GLY A 266 -5.53 9.82 -39.59
CA GLY A 266 -4.24 9.89 -40.26
C GLY A 266 -3.09 9.29 -39.45
N ALA A 267 -3.40 8.48 -38.43
CA ALA A 267 -2.43 7.91 -37.49
C ALA A 267 -1.46 8.99 -36.96
N PRO A 268 -1.99 10.08 -36.37
CA PRO A 268 -1.15 11.18 -35.93
C PRO A 268 -0.10 10.64 -34.98
N TRP A 269 1.11 11.16 -35.06
CA TRP A 269 2.20 10.81 -34.16
C TRP A 269 2.83 12.11 -33.69
N PRO A 270 3.16 12.27 -32.40
CA PRO A 270 3.78 13.50 -31.92
C PRO A 270 5.00 13.86 -32.78
N SER A 271 5.00 15.06 -33.36
CA SER A 271 6.14 15.62 -34.07
C SER A 271 7.18 16.10 -33.05
N GLY A 272 8.35 15.47 -33.03
CA GLY A 272 9.45 15.77 -32.10
C GLY A 272 10.09 14.50 -31.51
N PRO A 273 11.14 14.60 -30.69
CA PRO A 273 11.57 13.47 -29.86
C PRO A 273 10.34 12.98 -29.08
N GLU A 274 10.06 11.67 -29.11
CA GLU A 274 8.86 11.10 -28.49
C GLU A 274 8.68 11.71 -27.10
N LYS A 275 7.70 12.61 -26.94
CA LYS A 275 7.39 13.13 -25.62
C LYS A 275 6.98 11.93 -24.80
N SER A 276 7.69 11.75 -23.70
CA SER A 276 7.33 10.74 -22.73
C SER A 276 5.87 10.91 -22.36
N ILE A 277 5.19 9.78 -22.23
CA ILE A 277 3.85 9.72 -21.69
C ILE A 277 3.84 9.91 -20.16
N TYR A 278 5.00 9.75 -19.54
CA TYR A 278 5.20 9.96 -18.11
C TYR A 278 5.66 11.39 -17.89
N ARG A 279 4.98 12.07 -16.97
CA ARG A 279 5.45 13.36 -16.44
C ARG A 279 6.82 13.15 -15.80
N VAL A 280 7.73 14.09 -16.01
CA VAL A 280 8.99 14.17 -15.26
C VAL A 280 8.96 15.48 -14.50
N ALA A 281 8.97 15.41 -13.17
CA ALA A 281 8.98 16.62 -12.36
C ALA A 281 10.27 17.42 -12.61
N ALA A 282 10.15 18.74 -12.70
CA ALA A 282 11.29 19.61 -12.91
C ALA A 282 12.31 19.44 -11.77
N LEU A 283 13.59 19.25 -12.13
CA LEU A 283 14.66 19.05 -11.16
C LEU A 283 14.98 20.34 -10.39
N GLU A 284 15.00 21.47 -11.09
CA GLU A 284 15.42 22.75 -10.53
C GLU A 284 14.44 23.23 -9.44
N PRO A 285 14.93 23.78 -8.32
CA PRO A 285 14.09 24.40 -7.32
C PRO A 285 13.47 25.66 -7.92
N ARG A 286 12.24 25.94 -7.55
CA ARG A 286 11.57 27.21 -7.80
C ARG A 286 11.27 27.83 -6.46
N LEU A 287 11.47 29.13 -6.31
CA LEU A 287 11.00 29.90 -5.18
C LEU A 287 9.82 30.76 -5.64
N PRO A 288 8.57 30.29 -5.49
CA PRO A 288 7.40 31.08 -5.82
C PRO A 288 7.31 32.30 -4.90
N GLU A 289 6.83 33.41 -5.44
CA GLU A 289 6.49 34.57 -4.62
C GLU A 289 5.34 34.23 -3.67
N LEU A 290 5.38 34.78 -2.45
CA LEU A 290 4.32 34.57 -1.48
C LEU A 290 3.05 35.31 -1.95
N PRO A 291 1.91 34.62 -2.11
CA PRO A 291 0.68 35.28 -2.53
C PRO A 291 0.19 36.31 -1.51
N ASP A 292 -0.54 37.30 -2.01
CA ASP A 292 -1.34 38.16 -1.14
C ASP A 292 -2.46 37.36 -0.47
N ALA A 293 -2.78 37.71 0.77
CA ALA A 293 -3.85 37.06 1.51
C ALA A 293 -4.63 38.07 2.37
N PRO A 294 -5.91 37.78 2.67
CA PRO A 294 -6.72 38.61 3.57
C PRO A 294 -6.08 38.79 4.96
N ALA A 295 -6.49 39.85 5.66
CA ALA A 295 -6.08 40.11 7.04
C ALA A 295 -6.36 38.89 7.93
N GLY A 296 -5.37 38.48 8.73
CA GLY A 296 -5.44 37.29 9.59
C GLY A 296 -4.86 36.00 8.99
N ILE A 297 -4.44 36.00 7.72
CA ILE A 297 -3.65 34.91 7.11
C ILE A 297 -2.18 35.35 7.00
N THR A 298 -1.37 34.96 7.98
CA THR A 298 0.04 35.36 8.09
C THR A 298 1.01 34.23 7.74
N ASN A 299 0.67 32.98 8.06
CA ASN A 299 1.52 31.83 7.77
C ASN A 299 1.63 31.62 6.24
N PRO A 300 2.84 31.48 5.67
CA PRO A 300 3.05 31.24 4.24
C PRO A 300 2.22 30.10 3.62
N ILE A 301 2.07 28.98 4.33
CA ILE A 301 1.30 27.82 3.86
C ILE A 301 -0.15 28.24 3.59
N ASP A 302 -0.73 29.00 4.51
CA ASP A 302 -2.11 29.43 4.43
C ASP A 302 -2.34 30.41 3.28
N LYS A 303 -1.31 31.17 2.85
CA LYS A 303 -1.39 32.05 1.68
C LYS A 303 -1.54 31.23 0.38
N PHE A 304 -0.71 30.21 0.19
CA PHE A 304 -0.84 29.30 -0.95
C PHE A 304 -2.15 28.50 -0.92
N VAL A 305 -2.54 28.00 0.25
CA VAL A 305 -3.81 27.27 0.41
C VAL A 305 -5.01 28.19 0.17
N ASN A 306 -4.92 29.47 0.53
CA ASN A 306 -5.97 30.44 0.23
C ASN A 306 -6.18 30.60 -1.28
N VAL A 307 -5.11 30.73 -2.07
CA VAL A 307 -5.19 30.77 -3.54
C VAL A 307 -5.82 29.48 -4.08
N TYR A 308 -5.38 28.32 -3.58
CA TYR A 308 -5.93 27.03 -3.97
C TYR A 308 -7.44 26.91 -3.66
N PHE A 309 -7.86 27.34 -2.46
CA PHE A 309 -9.28 27.35 -2.06
C PHE A 309 -10.11 28.29 -2.93
N GLN A 310 -9.60 29.48 -3.28
CA GLN A 310 -10.28 30.40 -4.20
C GLN A 310 -10.48 29.77 -5.57
N GLN A 311 -9.46 29.12 -6.14
CA GLN A 311 -9.53 28.43 -7.43
C GLN A 311 -10.55 27.28 -7.42
N HIS A 312 -10.65 26.55 -6.31
CA HIS A 312 -11.57 25.42 -6.14
C HIS A 312 -12.93 25.80 -5.54
N LYS A 313 -13.20 27.10 -5.36
CA LYS A 313 -14.45 27.63 -4.76
C LYS A 313 -14.73 27.04 -3.37
N LEU A 314 -13.69 26.80 -2.59
CA LEU A 314 -13.76 26.31 -1.22
C LEU A 314 -13.69 27.48 -0.23
N THR A 315 -14.42 27.34 0.88
CA THR A 315 -14.40 28.30 1.98
C THR A 315 -13.57 27.76 3.14
N TRP A 316 -12.78 28.64 3.77
CA TRP A 316 -12.09 28.32 5.02
C TRP A 316 -13.09 27.89 6.10
N LYS A 317 -12.85 26.73 6.72
CA LYS A 317 -13.57 26.28 7.91
C LYS A 317 -12.93 26.87 9.17
N ASN A 318 -13.68 26.84 10.27
CA ASN A 318 -13.12 27.19 11.58
C ASN A 318 -12.06 26.18 11.99
N SER A 319 -11.00 26.67 12.64
CA SER A 319 -9.98 25.82 13.25
C SER A 319 -10.62 24.89 14.28
N VAL A 320 -10.03 23.72 14.47
CA VAL A 320 -10.45 22.78 15.52
C VAL A 320 -10.26 23.39 16.91
N ASP A 321 -11.06 22.90 17.86
CA ASP A 321 -10.98 23.27 19.26
C ASP A 321 -9.61 22.90 19.87
N ASP A 322 -9.27 23.53 21.00
CA ASP A 322 -7.97 23.38 21.63
C ASP A 322 -7.67 21.96 22.12
N ARG A 323 -8.69 21.21 22.56
CA ARG A 323 -8.50 19.81 22.98
C ARG A 323 -8.15 18.94 21.79
N THR A 324 -8.83 19.12 20.66
CA THR A 324 -8.50 18.43 19.41
C THR A 324 -7.09 18.80 18.94
N TYR A 325 -6.74 20.10 18.96
CA TYR A 325 -5.41 20.58 18.55
C TYR A 325 -4.27 20.00 19.42
N ILE A 326 -4.36 20.11 20.76
CA ILE A 326 -3.29 19.62 21.65
C ILE A 326 -3.08 18.10 21.50
N ARG A 327 -4.16 17.32 21.41
CA ARG A 327 -4.04 15.86 21.20
C ARG A 327 -3.35 15.56 19.87
N ARG A 328 -3.77 16.23 18.79
CA ARG A 328 -3.23 16.06 17.43
C ARG A 328 -1.73 16.34 17.40
N VAL A 329 -1.30 17.49 17.92
CA VAL A 329 0.10 17.92 17.86
C VAL A 329 1.02 17.08 18.76
N TYR A 330 0.55 16.64 19.94
CA TYR A 330 1.30 15.69 20.78
C TYR A 330 1.55 14.37 20.07
N LEU A 331 0.51 13.82 19.42
CA LEU A 331 0.64 12.57 18.68
C LEU A 331 1.57 12.72 17.47
N ASP A 332 1.54 13.85 16.76
CA ASP A 332 2.38 14.09 15.58
C ASP A 332 3.84 14.43 15.90
N VAL A 333 4.10 15.12 17.01
CA VAL A 333 5.46 15.56 17.34
C VAL A 333 6.20 14.54 18.20
N VAL A 334 5.54 13.99 19.24
CA VAL A 334 6.17 13.12 20.24
C VAL A 334 5.53 11.73 20.33
N GLY A 335 4.47 11.45 19.58
CA GLY A 335 3.84 10.13 19.53
C GLY A 335 3.16 9.68 20.81
N LEU A 336 2.84 10.62 21.71
CA LEU A 336 2.27 10.36 23.04
C LEU A 336 0.95 11.10 23.21
N LEU A 337 0.13 10.67 24.17
CA LEU A 337 -1.02 11.45 24.62
C LEU A 337 -0.58 12.56 25.58
N PRO A 338 -1.18 13.76 25.51
CA PRO A 338 -0.96 14.78 26.53
C PRO A 338 -1.57 14.34 27.87
N SER A 339 -0.97 14.75 28.99
CA SER A 339 -1.54 14.48 30.31
C SER A 339 -2.83 15.30 30.54
N PRO A 340 -3.72 14.86 31.44
CA PRO A 340 -4.92 15.64 31.79
C PRO A 340 -4.61 17.08 32.24
N GLU A 341 -3.51 17.28 32.97
CA GLU A 341 -3.05 18.58 33.46
C GLU A 341 -2.57 19.46 32.30
N GLN A 342 -1.83 18.90 31.34
CA GLN A 342 -1.38 19.60 30.15
C GLN A 342 -2.57 20.05 29.29
N ILE A 343 -3.57 19.20 29.11
CA ILE A 343 -4.81 19.55 28.40
C ILE A 343 -5.53 20.69 29.10
N LYS A 344 -5.78 20.58 30.41
CA LYS A 344 -6.48 21.61 31.18
C LYS A 344 -5.75 22.94 31.11
N THR A 345 -4.43 22.95 31.30
CA THR A 345 -3.60 24.16 31.23
C THR A 345 -3.66 24.82 29.86
N PHE A 346 -3.59 24.04 28.78
CA PHE A 346 -3.62 24.57 27.42
C PHE A 346 -4.99 25.12 27.01
N VAL A 347 -6.07 24.44 27.43
CA VAL A 347 -7.44 24.87 27.15
C VAL A 347 -7.78 26.17 27.88
N THR A 348 -7.30 26.36 29.10
CA THR A 348 -7.55 27.59 29.87
C THR A 348 -6.63 28.75 29.49
N ASP A 349 -5.48 28.48 28.88
CA ASP A 349 -4.57 29.51 28.37
C ASP A 349 -5.25 30.39 27.32
N GLN A 350 -5.21 31.72 27.53
CA GLN A 350 -5.83 32.73 26.67
C GLN A 350 -4.81 33.46 25.79
N ARG A 351 -3.52 33.10 25.86
CA ARG A 351 -2.50 33.75 25.03
C ARG A 351 -2.78 33.51 23.53
N PRO A 352 -2.68 34.54 22.68
CA PRO A 352 -2.96 34.41 21.25
C PRO A 352 -1.94 33.52 20.52
N ASP A 353 -0.73 33.35 21.06
CA ASP A 353 0.37 32.55 20.51
C ASP A 353 0.53 31.18 21.21
N LYS A 354 -0.44 30.73 22.02
CA LYS A 354 -0.33 29.48 22.79
C LYS A 354 -0.05 28.24 21.93
N ARG A 355 -0.58 28.20 20.70
CA ARG A 355 -0.36 27.10 19.74
C ARG A 355 1.09 27.06 19.28
N ASP A 356 1.66 28.21 18.93
CA ASP A 356 3.07 28.36 18.58
C ASP A 356 4.01 27.96 19.72
N LEU A 357 3.70 28.39 20.95
CA LEU A 357 4.46 28.05 22.14
C LEU A 357 4.44 26.54 22.40
N LEU A 358 3.27 25.90 22.28
CA LEU A 358 3.13 24.46 22.43
C LEU A 358 3.94 23.69 21.39
N VAL A 359 3.88 24.09 20.11
CA VAL A 359 4.66 23.43 19.05
C VAL A 359 6.15 23.55 19.32
N LYS A 360 6.63 24.75 19.73
CA LYS A 360 8.04 24.97 20.12
C LYS A 360 8.44 24.08 21.29
N GLU A 361 7.61 24.02 22.34
CA GLU A 361 7.86 23.16 23.50
C GLU A 361 8.03 21.69 23.07
N LEU A 362 7.08 21.15 22.30
CA LEU A 362 7.10 19.76 21.88
C LEU A 362 8.27 19.43 20.96
N LEU A 363 8.61 20.30 20.01
CA LEU A 363 9.77 20.11 19.13
C LEU A 363 11.09 20.16 19.91
N ASN A 364 11.13 20.86 21.04
CA ASN A 364 12.29 20.92 21.94
C ASN A 364 12.40 19.72 22.89
N ARG A 365 11.39 18.85 22.98
CA ARG A 365 11.46 17.56 23.69
C ARG A 365 12.26 16.55 22.87
N ASN A 366 13.56 16.81 22.71
CA ASN A 366 14.45 16.11 21.78
C ASN A 366 14.42 14.59 21.90
N THR A 367 14.36 14.06 23.13
CA THR A 367 14.28 12.61 23.37
C THR A 367 12.95 12.02 22.89
N ASP A 368 11.82 12.60 23.31
CA ASP A 368 10.50 12.10 22.89
C ASP A 368 10.29 12.22 21.38
N TYR A 369 10.73 13.34 20.80
CA TYR A 369 10.76 13.56 19.35
C TYR A 369 11.57 12.48 18.64
N ALA A 370 12.81 12.24 19.06
CA ALA A 370 13.67 11.25 18.45
C ALA A 370 13.07 9.84 18.54
N GLN A 371 12.52 9.47 19.70
CA GLN A 371 11.88 8.16 19.89
C GLN A 371 10.65 7.96 19.00
N HIS A 372 9.86 9.02 18.76
CA HIS A 372 8.71 8.96 17.87
C HIS A 372 9.11 8.87 16.39
N TRP A 373 9.96 9.80 15.94
CA TRP A 373 10.37 9.92 14.54
C TRP A 373 11.35 8.83 14.09
N LEU A 374 11.95 8.09 15.03
CA LEU A 374 12.74 6.90 14.74
C LEU A 374 11.93 5.88 13.93
N THR A 375 10.63 5.73 14.21
CA THR A 375 9.76 4.82 13.47
C THR A 375 9.62 5.21 12.00
N PHE A 376 9.33 6.48 11.72
CA PHE A 376 9.18 7.02 10.37
C PHE A 376 10.47 6.77 9.54
N TRP A 377 11.63 7.08 10.12
CA TRP A 377 12.90 6.90 9.43
C TRP A 377 13.33 5.44 9.34
N ASN A 378 13.04 4.62 10.33
CA ASN A 378 13.35 3.19 10.29
C ASN A 378 12.62 2.50 9.13
N ASP A 379 11.34 2.83 8.92
CA ASP A 379 10.55 2.26 7.82
C ASP A 379 11.12 2.67 6.45
N ALA A 380 11.47 3.95 6.29
CA ALA A 380 12.05 4.47 5.04
C ALA A 380 13.47 3.90 4.78
N LEU A 381 14.32 3.86 5.81
CA LEU A 381 15.72 3.44 5.72
C LEU A 381 15.92 1.93 5.83
N ARG A 382 14.82 1.16 5.86
CA ARG A 382 14.84 -0.30 6.07
C ARG A 382 15.56 -0.70 7.37
N ASN A 383 15.64 0.17 8.37
CA ASN A 383 16.43 -0.07 9.59
C ASN A 383 15.56 -0.77 10.63
N ASP A 384 15.97 -1.96 11.07
CA ASP A 384 15.31 -2.68 12.16
C ASP A 384 16.32 -3.21 13.19
N TYR A 385 15.81 -3.80 14.25
CA TYR A 385 16.62 -4.35 15.34
C TYR A 385 17.00 -5.82 15.12
N THR A 386 16.34 -6.46 14.16
CA THR A 386 16.44 -7.88 13.80
C THR A 386 16.14 -8.06 12.31
N GLY A 387 16.42 -9.23 11.73
CA GLY A 387 16.06 -9.53 10.34
C GLY A 387 17.15 -10.26 9.54
N THR A 388 16.84 -10.62 8.31
CA THR A 388 17.68 -11.48 7.46
C THR A 388 19.01 -10.83 7.06
N GLY A 389 19.01 -9.50 6.86
CA GLY A 389 20.23 -8.73 6.59
C GLY A 389 21.28 -8.81 7.71
N TYR A 390 20.82 -8.95 8.97
CA TYR A 390 21.68 -9.00 10.17
C TYR A 390 22.27 -10.39 10.40
N ILE A 391 21.52 -11.44 10.04
CA ILE A 391 21.92 -12.85 10.17
C ILE A 391 22.98 -13.23 9.13
N THR A 392 22.94 -12.59 7.96
CA THR A 392 23.87 -12.87 6.86
C THR A 392 25.18 -12.07 6.94
N GLY A 393 25.30 -11.14 7.90
CA GLY A 393 26.49 -10.29 8.10
C GLY A 393 26.73 -9.27 6.98
N GLY A 394 25.82 -9.15 6.01
CA GLY A 394 25.90 -8.19 4.91
C GLY A 394 25.41 -6.79 5.29
N ARG A 395 24.55 -6.69 6.30
CA ARG A 395 23.90 -5.45 6.74
C ARG A 395 23.87 -5.39 8.27
N PHE A 396 23.93 -4.18 8.82
CA PHE A 396 23.86 -3.92 10.27
C PHE A 396 23.01 -2.69 10.54
N ASP A 397 22.61 -2.48 11.80
CA ASP A 397 21.62 -1.47 12.13
C ASP A 397 22.31 -0.12 12.32
N ILE A 398 21.61 0.94 11.92
CA ILE A 398 22.10 2.31 12.04
C ILE A 398 21.39 3.05 13.19
N THR A 399 20.83 2.30 14.14
CA THR A 399 19.90 2.80 15.16
C THR A 399 20.54 3.89 16.01
N SER A 400 21.75 3.64 16.52
CA SER A 400 22.49 4.61 17.33
C SER A 400 22.75 5.92 16.56
N TRP A 401 23.19 5.81 15.31
CA TRP A 401 23.43 6.97 14.44
C TRP A 401 22.15 7.74 14.14
N LEU A 402 21.07 7.02 13.79
CA LEU A 402 19.78 7.60 13.44
C LEU A 402 19.16 8.30 14.65
N TYR A 403 19.13 7.64 15.80
CA TYR A 403 18.62 8.21 17.04
C TYR A 403 19.36 9.50 17.42
N ASN A 404 20.70 9.50 17.38
CA ASN A 404 21.49 10.69 17.66
C ASN A 404 21.23 11.80 16.64
N SER A 405 21.15 11.47 15.35
CA SER A 405 20.87 12.45 14.29
C SER A 405 19.50 13.12 14.47
N LEU A 406 18.50 12.40 14.96
CA LEU A 406 17.18 12.97 15.27
C LEU A 406 17.19 13.78 16.57
N LYS A 407 17.86 13.28 17.63
CA LYS A 407 17.94 13.95 18.94
C LYS A 407 18.66 15.30 18.82
N THR A 408 19.69 15.40 18.00
CA THR A 408 20.46 16.64 17.79
C THR A 408 19.93 17.51 16.64
N ASN A 409 18.82 17.12 16.01
CA ASN A 409 18.23 17.82 14.86
C ASN A 409 19.26 18.06 13.73
N LYS A 410 19.97 17.00 13.32
CA LYS A 410 20.98 17.06 12.26
C LYS A 410 20.38 17.67 10.98
N PRO A 411 21.01 18.69 10.38
CA PRO A 411 20.60 19.23 9.10
C PRO A 411 20.44 18.13 8.05
N TYR A 412 19.31 18.13 7.32
CA TYR A 412 18.97 17.01 6.44
C TYR A 412 19.97 16.79 5.31
N ASN A 413 20.63 17.85 4.81
CA ASN A 413 21.71 17.71 3.84
C ASN A 413 22.89 16.87 4.40
N GLN A 414 23.27 17.08 5.66
CA GLN A 414 24.31 16.28 6.31
C GLN A 414 23.82 14.87 6.63
N PHE A 415 22.55 14.73 7.04
CA PHE A 415 21.90 13.43 7.22
C PHE A 415 21.98 12.58 5.93
N VAL A 416 21.65 13.16 4.78
CA VAL A 416 21.72 12.48 3.47
C VAL A 416 23.16 12.19 3.07
N ARG A 417 24.07 13.14 3.26
CA ARG A 417 25.50 12.97 2.96
C ARG A 417 26.08 11.76 3.69
N GLU A 418 25.82 11.66 4.99
CA GLU A 418 26.27 10.54 5.82
C GLU A 418 25.53 9.23 5.54
N LEU A 419 24.37 9.24 4.87
CA LEU A 419 23.72 8.00 4.43
C LEU A 419 24.32 7.49 3.11
N VAL A 420 24.62 8.39 2.18
CA VAL A 420 25.08 8.06 0.82
C VAL A 420 26.59 7.83 0.75
N SER A 421 27.37 8.64 1.46
CA SER A 421 28.82 8.49 1.66
C SER A 421 29.07 8.25 3.14
N PRO A 422 28.89 6.99 3.60
CA PRO A 422 28.66 6.75 5.01
C PRO A 422 29.92 6.67 5.87
N THR A 423 29.73 7.01 7.14
CA THR A 423 30.64 6.61 8.21
C THR A 423 30.41 5.15 8.60
N LYS A 424 31.22 4.62 9.51
CA LYS A 424 31.06 3.26 10.03
C LYS A 424 29.67 3.03 10.65
N GLU A 425 29.10 4.04 11.29
CA GLU A 425 27.84 3.96 12.05
C GLU A 425 26.59 4.09 11.16
N SER A 426 26.72 4.66 9.97
CA SER A 426 25.62 4.92 9.02
C SER A 426 25.63 4.01 7.79
N ALA A 427 26.71 3.23 7.59
CA ALA A 427 26.87 2.46 6.35
C ALA A 427 25.80 1.37 6.14
N GLY A 428 25.09 0.93 7.18
CA GLY A 428 24.02 -0.06 7.06
C GLY A 428 22.88 0.30 6.09
N PHE A 429 22.70 1.57 5.73
CA PHE A 429 21.67 2.01 4.77
C PHE A 429 21.98 1.61 3.32
N ILE A 430 23.21 1.86 2.85
CA ILE A 430 23.64 1.51 1.49
C ILE A 430 24.20 0.10 1.38
N LYS A 431 24.26 -0.65 2.48
CA LYS A 431 24.57 -2.10 2.46
C LYS A 431 23.28 -2.90 2.24
N GLY A 432 23.19 -3.58 1.10
CA GLY A 432 22.07 -4.48 0.79
C GLY A 432 22.11 -5.82 1.55
N ILE A 433 21.03 -6.58 1.47
CA ILE A 433 20.96 -7.94 2.04
C ILE A 433 21.80 -8.88 1.16
N LYS A 434 22.80 -9.54 1.76
CA LYS A 434 23.57 -10.61 1.11
C LYS A 434 22.86 -11.94 1.32
N TRP A 435 21.97 -12.28 0.41
CA TRP A 435 21.20 -13.50 0.52
C TRP A 435 22.06 -14.77 0.32
N ARG A 436 21.68 -15.88 0.97
CA ARG A 436 22.32 -17.19 0.77
C ARG A 436 21.66 -17.92 -0.41
N GLY A 437 22.43 -18.26 -1.44
CA GLY A 437 21.95 -19.00 -2.63
C GLY A 437 21.77 -18.14 -3.88
N THR A 438 21.18 -18.73 -4.94
CA THR A 438 20.97 -18.06 -6.23
C THR A 438 19.74 -17.16 -6.15
N ILE A 439 19.96 -15.84 -6.12
CA ILE A 439 18.90 -14.84 -6.14
C ILE A 439 19.08 -13.92 -7.33
N ASN A 440 17.97 -13.35 -7.76
CA ASN A 440 17.92 -12.64 -9.02
C ASN A 440 18.86 -11.43 -9.06
N SER A 441 19.41 -11.11 -10.24
CA SER A 441 20.36 -9.99 -10.39
C SER A 441 19.80 -8.63 -9.95
N SER A 442 18.48 -8.45 -9.98
CA SER A 442 17.76 -7.27 -9.46
C SER A 442 17.83 -7.12 -7.94
N GLN A 443 18.22 -8.17 -7.22
CA GLN A 443 18.28 -8.22 -5.76
C GLN A 443 19.75 -8.25 -5.26
N ARG A 444 20.72 -7.93 -6.12
CA ARG A 444 22.13 -7.77 -5.70
C ARG A 444 22.29 -6.54 -4.80
N THR A 445 23.35 -6.53 -4.01
CA THR A 445 23.60 -5.51 -2.98
C THR A 445 23.67 -4.09 -3.54
N GLU A 446 24.30 -3.92 -4.69
CA GLU A 446 24.51 -2.64 -5.36
C GLU A 446 23.19 -2.12 -5.97
N MET A 447 22.39 -3.02 -6.55
CA MET A 447 21.07 -2.70 -7.09
C MET A 447 20.09 -2.33 -5.98
N GLN A 448 20.12 -3.06 -4.85
CA GLN A 448 19.35 -2.70 -3.67
C GLN A 448 19.73 -1.31 -3.14
N ALA A 449 21.01 -0.94 -3.14
CA ALA A 449 21.46 0.39 -2.72
C ALA A 449 20.92 1.49 -3.66
N ALA A 450 21.01 1.28 -4.97
CA ALA A 450 20.44 2.18 -5.97
C ALA A 450 18.92 2.35 -5.82
N GLN A 451 18.19 1.25 -5.61
CA GLN A 451 16.74 1.27 -5.34
C GLN A 451 16.41 2.03 -4.05
N ASN A 452 17.14 1.78 -2.96
CA ASN A 452 16.92 2.45 -1.69
C ASN A 452 17.16 3.97 -1.80
N VAL A 453 18.29 4.37 -2.39
CA VAL A 453 18.66 5.79 -2.53
C VAL A 453 17.66 6.52 -3.44
N SER A 454 17.31 5.94 -4.58
CA SER A 454 16.33 6.55 -5.50
C SER A 454 14.94 6.65 -4.87
N GLN A 455 14.45 5.58 -4.23
CA GLN A 455 13.13 5.59 -3.64
C GLN A 455 13.08 6.53 -2.44
N VAL A 456 14.02 6.43 -1.50
CA VAL A 456 13.99 7.20 -0.24
C VAL A 456 14.33 8.67 -0.46
N LEU A 457 15.29 9.00 -1.32
CA LEU A 457 15.78 10.38 -1.42
C LEU A 457 15.19 11.14 -2.61
N LEU A 458 14.80 10.45 -3.68
CA LEU A 458 14.36 11.09 -4.92
C LEU A 458 12.89 10.84 -5.25
N GLY A 459 12.16 10.05 -4.46
CA GLY A 459 10.77 9.69 -4.77
C GLY A 459 10.67 9.04 -6.16
N LEU A 460 11.56 8.06 -6.40
CA LEU A 460 11.71 7.35 -7.67
C LEU A 460 11.84 5.84 -7.43
N ASN A 461 10.99 5.05 -8.08
CA ASN A 461 11.04 3.60 -7.94
C ASN A 461 11.79 2.94 -9.11
N LEU A 462 12.99 2.43 -8.83
CA LEU A 462 13.81 1.70 -9.82
C LEU A 462 13.59 0.17 -9.81
N LYS A 463 12.61 -0.34 -9.02
CA LYS A 463 12.42 -1.79 -8.87
C LYS A 463 12.03 -2.46 -10.21
N CYS A 464 11.12 -1.88 -10.98
CA CYS A 464 10.80 -2.37 -12.33
C CYS A 464 12.04 -2.31 -13.24
N ALA A 465 12.68 -1.14 -13.27
CA ALA A 465 13.87 -0.87 -14.06
C ALA A 465 15.05 -1.81 -13.73
N SER A 466 15.07 -2.47 -12.58
CA SER A 466 16.17 -3.38 -12.21
C SER A 466 16.17 -4.73 -12.92
N CYS A 467 15.06 -5.11 -13.58
CA CYS A 467 14.91 -6.36 -14.32
C CYS A 467 14.70 -6.14 -15.82
N HIS A 468 13.94 -5.12 -16.19
CA HIS A 468 13.57 -4.74 -17.55
C HIS A 468 13.31 -3.22 -17.60
N ASP A 469 13.11 -2.63 -18.77
CA ASP A 469 12.73 -1.21 -18.84
C ASP A 469 11.37 -0.97 -18.17
N SER A 470 11.21 0.12 -17.42
CA SER A 470 9.99 0.38 -16.65
C SER A 470 8.74 0.49 -17.55
N PHE A 471 7.62 -0.06 -17.09
CA PHE A 471 6.31 0.07 -17.75
C PHE A 471 5.48 1.24 -17.20
N ILE A 472 6.00 1.98 -16.22
CA ILE A 472 5.29 3.05 -15.51
C ILE A 472 6.13 4.34 -15.40
N SER A 473 7.28 4.37 -16.08
CA SER A 473 8.20 5.51 -16.14
C SER A 473 9.20 5.32 -17.29
N ASP A 474 9.97 6.35 -17.63
CA ASP A 474 11.00 6.27 -18.68
C ASP A 474 12.30 5.58 -18.26
N TRP A 475 12.41 5.15 -17.00
CA TRP A 475 13.63 4.57 -16.48
C TRP A 475 13.94 3.22 -17.13
N LYS A 476 15.12 3.11 -17.74
CA LYS A 476 15.55 1.91 -18.45
C LYS A 476 16.36 1.00 -17.55
N LEU A 477 16.48 -0.26 -17.98
CA LEU A 477 17.38 -1.23 -17.37
C LEU A 477 18.82 -0.71 -17.29
N ALA A 478 19.27 -0.03 -18.35
CA ALA A 478 20.60 0.55 -18.38
C ALA A 478 20.79 1.71 -17.38
N ASP A 479 19.73 2.43 -17.01
CA ASP A 479 19.81 3.54 -16.05
C ASP A 479 19.90 3.01 -14.62
N ALA A 480 19.07 2.01 -14.28
CA ALA A 480 19.11 1.35 -12.99
C ALA A 480 20.48 0.69 -12.74
N TYR A 481 21.01 -0.02 -13.75
CA TYR A 481 22.34 -0.63 -13.64
C TYR A 481 23.46 0.39 -13.56
N ALA A 482 23.39 1.50 -14.31
CA ALA A 482 24.43 2.50 -14.25
C ALA A 482 24.47 3.26 -12.93
N PHE A 483 23.30 3.46 -12.30
CA PHE A 483 23.23 4.00 -10.96
C PHE A 483 23.69 2.99 -9.91
N ALA A 484 23.32 1.70 -10.04
CA ALA A 484 23.84 0.63 -9.18
C ALA A 484 25.37 0.53 -9.25
N ASN A 485 25.96 0.76 -10.42
CA ASN A 485 27.42 0.70 -10.61
C ASN A 485 28.19 1.76 -9.82
N VAL A 486 27.52 2.84 -9.36
CA VAL A 486 28.11 3.84 -8.44
C VAL A 486 28.52 3.18 -7.12
N PHE A 487 27.73 2.20 -6.65
CA PHE A 487 27.91 1.49 -5.38
C PHE A 487 28.78 0.23 -5.50
N ALA A 488 29.18 -0.15 -6.72
CA ALA A 488 29.86 -1.41 -6.99
C ALA A 488 31.38 -1.27 -6.91
N ASP A 489 32.07 -2.28 -6.35
CA ASP A 489 33.54 -2.35 -6.37
C ASP A 489 34.10 -2.79 -7.73
N THR A 490 33.27 -3.45 -8.54
CA THR A 490 33.63 -3.89 -9.90
C THR A 490 32.50 -3.54 -10.86
N THR A 491 32.86 -3.30 -12.13
CA THR A 491 31.87 -2.94 -13.16
C THR A 491 30.84 -4.05 -13.33
N LEU A 492 29.58 -3.70 -13.09
CA LEU A 492 28.46 -4.63 -13.22
C LEU A 492 28.22 -5.03 -14.68
N GLU A 493 27.78 -6.27 -14.89
CA GLU A 493 27.17 -6.68 -16.15
C GLU A 493 25.66 -6.46 -16.07
N ILE A 494 25.08 -5.89 -17.13
CA ILE A 494 23.64 -5.69 -17.23
C ILE A 494 22.98 -7.04 -17.43
N ASN A 495 22.08 -7.41 -16.52
CA ASN A 495 21.29 -8.62 -16.61
C ASN A 495 19.81 -8.26 -16.77
N ARG A 496 19.12 -8.95 -17.67
CA ARG A 496 17.66 -8.89 -17.76
C ARG A 496 17.09 -10.00 -16.88
N CYS A 497 16.61 -9.61 -15.70
CA CYS A 497 16.36 -10.55 -14.60
C CYS A 497 17.65 -11.33 -14.31
N ASP A 498 17.70 -12.62 -14.67
CA ASP A 498 18.85 -13.50 -14.44
C ASP A 498 19.65 -13.83 -15.68
N LYS A 499 19.32 -13.20 -16.80
CA LYS A 499 19.99 -13.44 -18.07
C LYS A 499 21.01 -12.34 -18.35
N PRO A 500 22.32 -12.64 -18.37
CA PRO A 500 23.34 -11.67 -18.74
C PRO A 500 23.14 -11.21 -20.18
N THR A 501 23.37 -9.91 -20.41
CA THR A 501 23.24 -9.31 -21.75
C THR A 501 24.57 -9.22 -22.49
N GLY A 502 25.70 -9.56 -21.84
CA GLY A 502 27.05 -9.35 -22.37
C GLY A 502 27.54 -7.90 -22.31
N LYS A 503 26.68 -6.95 -21.90
CA LYS A 503 27.01 -5.53 -21.83
C LYS A 503 27.39 -5.13 -20.40
N LYS A 504 28.49 -4.39 -20.27
CA LYS A 504 28.88 -3.76 -19.01
C LYS A 504 28.05 -2.50 -18.75
N ALA A 505 27.73 -2.27 -17.48
CA ALA A 505 27.06 -1.07 -17.04
C ALA A 505 28.02 0.12 -17.12
N ASP A 506 27.47 1.27 -17.48
CA ASP A 506 28.10 2.57 -17.32
C ASP A 506 28.04 3.00 -15.84
N THR A 507 28.55 4.18 -15.48
CA THR A 507 28.48 4.73 -14.11
C THR A 507 27.97 6.16 -14.15
N ARG A 508 26.72 6.39 -13.74
CA ARG A 508 26.12 7.73 -13.72
C ARG A 508 25.07 7.89 -12.62
N ILE A 509 24.85 9.14 -12.22
CA ILE A 509 23.74 9.52 -11.35
C ILE A 509 22.42 9.52 -12.16
N ILE A 510 21.29 9.33 -11.47
CA ILE A 510 19.95 9.34 -12.07
C ILE A 510 19.64 10.66 -12.80
N PHE A 511 20.07 11.80 -12.24
CA PHE A 511 19.87 13.12 -12.83
C PHE A 511 21.20 13.78 -13.16
N GLU A 512 21.68 13.56 -14.40
CA GLU A 512 23.00 14.05 -14.85
C GLU A 512 23.17 15.58 -14.78
N LYS A 513 22.07 16.35 -14.77
CA LYS A 513 22.09 17.80 -14.54
C LYS A 513 22.67 18.20 -13.17
N LEU A 514 22.69 17.29 -12.19
CA LEU A 514 23.30 17.53 -10.89
C LEU A 514 24.84 17.48 -10.98
N GLY A 515 25.37 16.54 -11.76
CA GLY A 515 26.80 16.37 -11.99
C GLY A 515 27.12 15.05 -12.69
N THR A 516 28.40 14.86 -13.00
CA THR A 516 28.93 13.63 -13.63
C THR A 516 29.85 12.91 -12.64
N ILE A 517 29.60 11.62 -12.42
CA ILE A 517 30.42 10.77 -11.53
C ILE A 517 31.58 10.17 -12.32
N ASN A 518 32.78 10.17 -11.74
CA ASN A 518 33.93 9.54 -12.37
C ASN A 518 33.83 8.00 -12.25
N GLY A 519 33.42 7.33 -13.33
CA GLY A 519 33.28 5.88 -13.37
C GLY A 519 34.57 5.09 -13.05
N ARG A 520 35.76 5.69 -13.22
CA ARG A 520 37.06 5.05 -12.95
C ARG A 520 37.57 5.26 -11.51
N ALA A 521 36.90 6.07 -10.71
CA ALA A 521 37.31 6.34 -9.33
C ALA A 521 37.11 5.12 -8.41
N THR A 522 37.55 5.20 -7.16
CA THR A 522 37.21 4.19 -6.14
C THR A 522 35.73 4.30 -5.76
N THR A 523 35.16 3.23 -5.19
CA THR A 523 33.77 3.25 -4.70
C THR A 523 33.54 4.39 -3.71
N ASP A 524 34.44 4.58 -2.74
CA ASP A 524 34.33 5.65 -1.75
C ASP A 524 34.31 7.05 -2.38
N GLN A 525 35.15 7.29 -3.38
CA GLN A 525 35.17 8.57 -4.10
C GLN A 525 33.90 8.78 -4.92
N ARG A 526 33.36 7.73 -5.58
CA ARG A 526 32.07 7.81 -6.28
C ARG A 526 30.90 8.08 -5.35
N LEU A 527 30.87 7.44 -4.18
CA LEU A 527 29.84 7.68 -3.16
C LEU A 527 29.92 9.11 -2.60
N LYS A 528 31.12 9.63 -2.41
CA LYS A 528 31.34 11.03 -2.01
C LYS A 528 30.82 11.99 -3.07
N GLU A 529 31.16 11.79 -4.35
CA GLU A 529 30.65 12.58 -5.47
C GLU A 529 29.12 12.52 -5.56
N LEU A 530 28.53 11.33 -5.45
CA LEU A 530 27.07 11.18 -5.42
C LEU A 530 26.45 11.96 -4.27
N ALA A 531 26.98 11.84 -3.06
CA ALA A 531 26.49 12.57 -1.89
C ALA A 531 26.61 14.10 -2.10
N ASP A 532 27.73 14.57 -2.63
CA ASP A 532 27.97 15.98 -2.96
C ASP A 532 27.01 16.51 -4.03
N PHE A 533 26.61 15.70 -5.01
CA PHE A 533 25.65 16.09 -6.05
C PHE A 533 24.20 16.10 -5.58
N LEU A 534 23.80 15.15 -4.73
CA LEU A 534 22.42 15.05 -4.23
C LEU A 534 22.07 16.18 -3.25
N VAL A 535 23.01 16.63 -2.42
CA VAL A 535 22.72 17.60 -1.36
C VAL A 535 22.92 19.06 -1.78
N GLN A 536 22.98 19.31 -3.08
CA GLN A 536 23.14 20.65 -3.61
C GLN A 536 21.81 21.42 -3.52
N PRO A 537 21.83 22.73 -3.24
CA PRO A 537 20.62 23.55 -3.25
C PRO A 537 19.81 23.46 -4.55
N LYS A 538 20.47 23.21 -5.70
CA LYS A 538 19.83 23.04 -7.01
C LYS A 538 19.13 21.70 -7.22
N ASP A 539 19.28 20.73 -6.30
CA ASP A 539 18.51 19.49 -6.34
C ASP A 539 17.14 19.69 -5.68
N GLY A 540 16.21 20.25 -6.46
CA GLY A 540 14.83 20.39 -6.01
C GLY A 540 14.12 19.04 -5.81
N ARG A 541 14.63 17.93 -6.36
CA ARG A 541 14.02 16.60 -6.20
C ARG A 541 14.17 16.10 -4.77
N LEU A 542 15.39 16.19 -4.22
CA LEU A 542 15.67 15.77 -2.85
C LEU A 542 14.77 16.48 -1.83
N TYR A 543 14.70 17.81 -1.93
CA TYR A 543 14.00 18.63 -0.93
C TYR A 543 12.48 18.55 -1.06
N ARG A 544 11.93 18.50 -2.28
CA ARG A 544 10.49 18.23 -2.46
C ARG A 544 10.10 16.87 -1.90
N THR A 545 10.96 15.86 -2.05
CA THR A 545 10.69 14.51 -1.54
C THR A 545 10.57 14.48 -0.02
N VAL A 546 11.54 15.04 0.71
CA VAL A 546 11.46 15.06 2.19
C VAL A 546 10.31 15.94 2.67
N VAL A 547 10.10 17.11 2.07
CA VAL A 547 9.00 18.01 2.43
C VAL A 547 7.64 17.34 2.23
N ASN A 548 7.44 16.69 1.07
CA ASN A 548 6.19 16.00 0.77
C ASN A 548 5.90 14.87 1.76
N ARG A 549 6.93 14.16 2.23
CA ARG A 549 6.78 13.08 3.20
C ARG A 549 6.53 13.56 4.62
N ILE A 550 7.22 14.61 5.07
CA ILE A 550 6.93 15.23 6.37
C ILE A 550 5.51 15.80 6.37
N TRP A 551 5.10 16.44 5.27
CA TRP A 551 3.72 16.88 5.07
C TRP A 551 2.75 15.70 5.14
N ALA A 552 2.98 14.63 4.37
CA ALA A 552 2.11 13.45 4.38
C ALA A 552 1.99 12.82 5.78
N GLN A 553 3.08 12.75 6.53
CA GLN A 553 3.12 12.16 7.85
C GLN A 553 2.19 12.88 8.83
N VAL A 554 2.08 14.21 8.77
CA VAL A 554 1.23 15.00 9.70
C VAL A 554 -0.15 15.35 9.11
N MET A 555 -0.27 15.48 7.79
CA MET A 555 -1.52 15.82 7.10
C MET A 555 -2.32 14.61 6.62
N GLY A 556 -1.76 13.39 6.67
CA GLY A 556 -2.43 12.16 6.25
C GLY A 556 -2.42 11.88 4.74
N ARG A 557 -1.94 12.81 3.93
CA ARG A 557 -1.72 12.66 2.49
C ARG A 557 -0.62 13.64 2.06
N GLY A 558 0.25 13.22 1.13
CA GLY A 558 1.23 14.12 0.53
C GLY A 558 0.60 15.28 -0.25
N ILE A 559 1.41 16.26 -0.60
CA ILE A 559 1.10 17.19 -1.69
C ILE A 559 1.05 16.42 -3.01
N ILE A 560 2.00 15.51 -3.19
CA ILE A 560 2.02 14.48 -4.23
C ILE A 560 1.75 13.12 -3.57
N GLU A 561 0.88 12.32 -4.18
CA GLU A 561 0.56 10.96 -3.75
C GLU A 561 0.53 10.01 -4.99
N PRO A 562 1.11 8.79 -4.93
CA PRO A 562 1.91 8.23 -3.83
C PRO A 562 3.17 9.04 -3.51
N VAL A 563 3.57 9.10 -2.24
CA VAL A 563 4.78 9.84 -1.80
C VAL A 563 6.11 9.35 -2.41
N ASP A 564 6.11 8.18 -3.04
CA ASP A 564 7.25 7.57 -3.73
C ASP A 564 7.31 7.84 -5.23
N VAL A 565 6.36 8.60 -5.76
CA VAL A 565 6.26 8.90 -7.19
C VAL A 565 6.18 10.41 -7.35
N MET A 566 7.31 11.08 -7.13
CA MET A 566 7.43 12.55 -7.19
C MET A 566 7.16 13.12 -8.60
N ASP A 567 7.10 12.25 -9.60
CA ASP A 567 6.70 12.57 -10.97
C ASP A 567 5.20 12.77 -11.15
N ASN A 568 4.37 12.38 -10.18
CA ASN A 568 2.94 12.68 -10.20
C ASN A 568 2.66 14.17 -9.98
N ASP A 569 1.47 14.61 -10.38
CA ASP A 569 1.05 16.00 -10.19
C ASP A 569 0.76 16.31 -8.71
N PRO A 570 1.30 17.43 -8.19
CA PRO A 570 0.90 17.94 -6.89
C PRO A 570 -0.49 18.60 -6.97
N TRP A 571 -1.27 18.54 -5.88
CA TRP A 571 -2.47 19.40 -5.80
C TRP A 571 -2.10 20.89 -5.66
N SER A 572 -0.88 21.21 -5.21
CA SER A 572 -0.32 22.58 -5.27
C SER A 572 1.19 22.55 -5.49
N GLN A 573 1.62 22.86 -6.72
CA GLN A 573 3.04 22.94 -7.10
C GLN A 573 3.74 24.10 -6.40
N ASP A 574 3.09 25.26 -6.28
CA ASP A 574 3.65 26.45 -5.63
C ASP A 574 3.95 26.21 -4.15
N LEU A 575 3.01 25.59 -3.43
CA LEU A 575 3.24 25.27 -2.01
C LEU A 575 4.41 24.30 -1.83
N LEU A 576 4.48 23.25 -2.65
CA LEU A 576 5.57 22.26 -2.58
C LEU A 576 6.93 22.89 -2.87
N ASP A 577 7.01 23.71 -3.91
CA ASP A 577 8.24 24.41 -4.31
C ASP A 577 8.68 25.44 -3.26
N TRP A 578 7.74 26.20 -2.71
CA TRP A 578 8.02 27.17 -1.67
C TRP A 578 8.52 26.48 -0.39
N LEU A 579 7.84 25.43 0.08
CA LEU A 579 8.27 24.67 1.27
C LEU A 579 9.66 24.05 1.07
N ALA A 580 9.95 23.52 -0.11
CA ALA A 580 11.28 22.97 -0.42
C ALA A 580 12.37 24.06 -0.41
N SER A 581 12.09 25.23 -1.00
CA SER A 581 13.05 26.35 -1.03
C SER A 581 13.24 26.99 0.33
N ASP A 582 12.16 27.16 1.11
CA ASP A 582 12.20 27.63 2.49
C ASP A 582 12.99 26.65 3.37
N PHE A 583 12.80 25.34 3.21
CA PHE A 583 13.56 24.32 3.92
C PHE A 583 15.07 24.41 3.68
N VAL A 584 15.49 24.62 2.43
CA VAL A 584 16.91 24.82 2.07
C VAL A 584 17.45 26.10 2.71
N THR A 585 16.71 27.22 2.61
CA THR A 585 17.11 28.53 3.13
C THR A 585 17.22 28.54 4.66
N ASN A 586 16.36 27.77 5.34
CA ASN A 586 16.37 27.62 6.80
C ASN A 586 17.29 26.49 7.29
N GLY A 587 18.35 26.17 6.53
CA GLY A 587 19.42 25.28 6.99
C GLY A 587 19.04 23.79 7.05
N TYR A 588 18.07 23.36 6.23
CA TYR A 588 17.65 21.96 6.13
C TYR A 588 17.09 21.39 7.45
N ASP A 589 16.47 22.25 8.26
CA ASP A 589 15.96 21.94 9.59
C ASP A 589 14.53 21.35 9.53
N ILE A 590 14.40 20.06 9.84
CA ILE A 590 13.11 19.35 9.80
C ILE A 590 12.16 19.87 10.88
N LYS A 591 12.66 20.20 12.08
CA LYS A 591 11.81 20.74 13.15
C LYS A 591 11.29 22.12 12.78
N LYS A 592 12.07 22.95 12.09
CA LYS A 592 11.61 24.24 11.57
C LYS A 592 10.52 24.06 10.51
N LEU A 593 10.69 23.13 9.57
CA LEU A 593 9.65 22.76 8.60
C LEU A 593 8.36 22.31 9.31
N MET A 594 8.47 21.42 10.30
CA MET A 594 7.33 20.97 11.09
C MET A 594 6.68 22.13 11.84
N TYR A 595 7.44 23.04 12.44
CA TYR A 595 6.89 24.23 13.10
C TYR A 595 6.04 25.06 12.14
N THR A 596 6.52 25.31 10.91
CA THR A 596 5.77 26.07 9.89
C THR A 596 4.45 25.36 9.54
N ILE A 597 4.45 24.04 9.41
CA ILE A 597 3.24 23.25 9.12
C ILE A 597 2.27 23.26 10.31
N LEU A 598 2.73 22.90 11.50
CA LEU A 598 1.89 22.66 12.70
C LEU A 598 1.27 23.94 13.29
N THR A 599 1.82 25.10 12.96
CA THR A 599 1.28 26.42 13.34
C THR A 599 0.37 27.03 12.27
N SER A 600 0.28 26.44 11.08
CA SER A 600 -0.61 26.92 10.02
C SER A 600 -2.09 26.73 10.37
N LYS A 601 -2.95 27.62 9.88
CA LYS A 601 -4.41 27.45 9.94
C LYS A 601 -4.84 26.21 9.13
N THR A 602 -4.12 25.90 8.06
CA THR A 602 -4.29 24.70 7.22
C THR A 602 -4.19 23.42 8.03
N TYR A 603 -3.14 23.26 8.85
CA TYR A 603 -3.00 22.12 9.74
C TYR A 603 -4.08 22.09 10.81
N GLN A 604 -4.60 23.25 11.22
CA GLN A 604 -5.65 23.38 12.23
C GLN A 604 -7.08 23.16 11.71
N LEU A 605 -7.26 22.87 10.42
CA LEU A 605 -8.57 22.54 9.85
C LEU A 605 -9.13 21.22 10.44
N PRO A 606 -10.46 21.03 10.42
CA PRO A 606 -11.08 19.74 10.74
C PRO A 606 -10.60 18.65 9.77
N SER A 607 -10.33 17.44 10.28
CA SER A 607 -10.00 16.33 9.39
C SER A 607 -11.13 15.95 8.44
N VAL A 608 -10.73 15.44 7.29
CA VAL A 608 -11.60 14.93 6.23
C VAL A 608 -11.52 13.41 6.23
N GLY A 609 -12.68 12.76 6.20
CA GLY A 609 -12.79 11.32 5.95
C GLY A 609 -12.88 11.05 4.45
N LEU A 610 -12.21 10.00 4.00
CA LEU A 610 -12.36 9.47 2.64
C LEU A 610 -13.40 8.36 2.64
N LYS A 611 -14.24 8.30 1.60
CA LYS A 611 -15.26 7.24 1.46
C LYS A 611 -14.60 5.90 1.13
N GLU A 612 -13.63 5.94 0.23
CA GLU A 612 -12.87 4.77 -0.23
C GLU A 612 -11.37 5.08 -0.15
N ALA A 613 -10.54 4.05 0.03
CA ALA A 613 -9.12 4.21 0.31
C ALA A 613 -8.32 4.69 -0.91
N ASP A 614 -8.73 4.30 -2.11
CA ASP A 614 -8.14 4.66 -3.41
C ASP A 614 -8.34 6.14 -3.77
N MET A 615 -9.35 6.81 -3.20
CA MET A 615 -9.55 8.26 -3.35
C MET A 615 -8.34 9.08 -2.89
N ILE A 616 -7.47 8.52 -2.04
CA ILE A 616 -6.25 9.20 -1.58
C ILE A 616 -5.28 9.48 -2.75
N THR A 617 -5.24 8.61 -3.75
CA THR A 617 -4.37 8.71 -4.93
C THR A 617 -5.12 9.14 -6.19
N ALA A 618 -6.42 9.40 -6.10
CA ALA A 618 -7.24 9.75 -7.26
C ALA A 618 -6.80 11.09 -7.88
N PRO A 619 -6.75 11.20 -9.22
CA PRO A 619 -6.49 12.47 -9.91
C PRO A 619 -7.53 13.55 -9.60
N THR A 620 -8.74 13.16 -9.21
CA THR A 620 -9.84 14.04 -8.83
C THR A 620 -9.78 14.52 -7.38
N PHE A 621 -8.71 14.18 -6.64
CA PHE A 621 -8.54 14.58 -5.25
C PHE A 621 -8.53 16.11 -5.11
N VAL A 622 -9.37 16.63 -4.21
CA VAL A 622 -9.42 18.05 -3.84
C VAL A 622 -9.04 18.19 -2.38
N PHE A 623 -8.00 18.97 -2.11
CA PHE A 623 -7.52 19.21 -0.76
C PHE A 623 -8.53 20.09 0.02
N GLN A 624 -8.96 19.62 1.18
CA GLN A 624 -9.94 20.34 2.05
C GLN A 624 -9.48 20.45 3.52
N GLY A 625 -8.29 19.95 3.82
CA GLY A 625 -7.79 19.78 5.18
C GLY A 625 -7.03 18.46 5.33
N MET A 626 -6.56 18.19 6.54
CA MET A 626 -5.86 16.93 6.83
C MET A 626 -6.78 15.72 6.62
N VAL A 627 -6.23 14.63 6.10
CA VAL A 627 -6.94 13.35 6.02
C VAL A 627 -6.87 12.69 7.39
N ARG A 628 -7.99 12.14 7.85
CA ARG A 628 -8.06 11.42 9.12
C ARG A 628 -7.07 10.25 9.10
N ARG A 629 -6.21 10.20 10.12
CA ARG A 629 -5.20 9.14 10.27
C ARG A 629 -5.56 8.21 11.43
N ARG A 630 -5.06 6.99 11.35
CA ARG A 630 -5.04 6.07 12.49
C ARG A 630 -3.73 6.20 13.24
N LEU A 631 -3.75 5.96 14.54
CA LEU A 631 -2.54 5.75 15.32
C LEU A 631 -1.71 4.64 14.69
N THR A 632 -0.40 4.84 14.57
CA THR A 632 0.52 3.76 14.20
C THR A 632 0.54 2.69 15.29
N ALA A 633 1.06 1.50 14.98
CA ALA A 633 1.28 0.43 15.96
C ALA A 633 1.98 0.93 17.23
N GLU A 634 3.02 1.75 17.05
CA GLU A 634 3.80 2.34 18.14
C GLU A 634 2.99 3.36 18.94
N GLN A 635 2.31 4.30 18.27
CA GLN A 635 1.45 5.27 18.95
C GLN A 635 0.30 4.59 19.72
N PHE A 636 -0.30 3.53 19.17
CA PHE A 636 -1.36 2.79 19.86
C PHE A 636 -0.83 2.11 21.12
N ALA A 637 0.29 1.38 21.02
CA ALA A 637 0.92 0.72 22.15
C ALA A 637 1.36 1.73 23.24
N ASP A 638 1.92 2.87 22.83
CA ASP A 638 2.37 3.93 23.73
C ASP A 638 1.18 4.66 24.37
N ALA A 639 0.09 4.89 23.64
CA ALA A 639 -1.14 5.48 24.15
C ALA A 639 -1.79 4.58 25.20
N VAL A 640 -1.86 3.26 24.96
CA VAL A 640 -2.34 2.28 25.96
C VAL A 640 -1.43 2.27 27.18
N SER A 641 -0.11 2.32 26.96
CA SER A 641 0.89 2.33 28.04
C SER A 641 0.76 3.54 28.95
N LEU A 642 0.56 4.72 28.39
CA LEU A 642 0.32 5.96 29.14
C LEU A 642 -1.04 5.99 29.82
N ALA A 643 -2.08 5.61 29.10
CA ALA A 643 -3.45 5.75 29.57
C ALA A 643 -3.80 4.73 30.65
N PHE A 644 -3.24 3.52 30.58
CA PHE A 644 -3.65 2.40 31.43
C PHE A 644 -2.47 1.73 32.13
N SER A 645 -1.60 1.03 31.40
CA SER A 645 -0.44 0.31 31.95
C SER A 645 0.52 -0.09 30.83
N PRO A 646 1.85 -0.09 31.06
CA PRO A 646 2.84 -0.43 30.04
C PRO A 646 2.56 -1.76 29.32
N VAL A 647 2.50 -1.69 27.99
CA VAL A 647 2.36 -2.88 27.12
C VAL A 647 3.64 -3.71 27.13
N TYR A 648 4.80 -3.04 27.25
CA TYR A 648 6.12 -3.65 27.26
C TYR A 648 6.82 -3.47 28.61
N ALA A 649 7.59 -4.48 29.01
CA ALA A 649 8.49 -4.42 30.16
C ALA A 649 9.86 -3.84 29.75
N ASP A 650 10.61 -3.29 30.71
CA ASP A 650 11.94 -2.68 30.47
C ASP A 650 12.92 -3.62 29.77
N THR A 651 12.81 -4.94 30.04
CA THR A 651 13.63 -5.98 29.42
C THR A 651 13.38 -6.17 27.92
N SER A 652 12.31 -5.57 27.37
CA SER A 652 11.97 -5.65 25.94
C SER A 652 12.75 -4.64 25.10
N ILE A 653 13.36 -3.62 25.72
CA ILE A 653 14.11 -2.58 25.03
C ILE A 653 15.41 -3.15 24.46
N VAL A 654 15.74 -2.83 23.21
CA VAL A 654 17.00 -3.23 22.58
C VAL A 654 18.17 -2.31 22.96
N GLU A 655 18.41 -2.13 24.26
CA GLU A 655 19.34 -1.15 24.83
C GLU A 655 20.74 -1.15 24.19
N LYS A 656 21.24 -2.32 23.78
CA LYS A 656 22.58 -2.45 23.16
C LYS A 656 22.73 -1.71 21.83
N GLN A 657 21.63 -1.38 21.14
CA GLN A 657 21.63 -0.69 19.85
C GLN A 657 21.58 0.84 19.97
N PHE A 658 21.54 1.36 21.19
CA PHE A 658 21.41 2.78 21.48
C PHE A 658 22.56 3.28 22.35
N PRO A 659 22.86 4.60 22.33
CA PRO A 659 23.82 5.18 23.27
C PRO A 659 23.35 4.98 24.72
N GLN A 660 24.29 4.63 25.62
CA GLN A 660 23.99 4.41 27.04
C GLN A 660 23.40 5.68 27.66
N GLN A 661 22.18 5.57 28.24
CA GLN A 661 21.42 6.53 29.10
C GLN A 661 19.90 6.54 28.82
N LEU A 662 19.38 5.79 27.84
CA LEU A 662 17.95 5.78 27.48
C LEU A 662 16.95 5.59 28.64
N LYS A 663 17.21 4.62 29.53
CA LYS A 663 16.27 4.25 30.61
C LYS A 663 15.96 5.38 31.59
N LYS A 664 16.84 6.38 31.72
CA LYS A 664 16.62 7.53 32.61
C LYS A 664 15.74 8.60 31.99
N GLU A 665 15.54 8.56 30.67
CA GLU A 665 14.88 9.60 29.90
C GLU A 665 13.44 9.22 29.47
N MET A 666 12.84 8.16 30.05
CA MET A 666 11.52 7.69 29.61
C MET A 666 10.63 7.17 30.75
N PRO A 667 9.31 7.45 30.70
CA PRO A 667 8.37 7.01 31.74
C PRO A 667 8.00 5.51 31.64
N PHE A 668 8.13 4.92 30.47
CA PHE A 668 7.90 3.49 30.20
C PHE A 668 8.62 3.09 28.90
N PRO A 669 8.79 1.78 28.62
CA PRO A 669 9.34 1.27 27.37
C PRO A 669 8.47 1.62 26.16
N ARG A 670 8.94 2.57 25.35
CA ARG A 670 8.28 2.96 24.10
C ARG A 670 8.34 1.83 23.06
N ALA A 671 7.26 1.62 22.33
CA ALA A 671 7.15 0.60 21.30
C ALA A 671 8.12 0.81 20.11
N SER A 672 8.60 2.03 19.89
CA SER A 672 9.62 2.30 18.89
C SER A 672 10.99 1.71 19.26
N LEU A 673 11.25 1.40 20.54
CA LEU A 673 12.54 0.87 21.04
C LEU A 673 12.56 -0.64 21.25
N VAL A 674 11.49 -1.34 20.86
CA VAL A 674 11.39 -2.80 20.98
C VAL A 674 11.45 -3.46 19.61
N LYS A 675 11.88 -4.73 19.60
CA LYS A 675 11.84 -5.58 18.40
C LYS A 675 10.42 -5.71 17.88
N ASN A 676 10.28 -5.85 16.56
CA ASN A 676 8.97 -6.13 15.99
C ASN A 676 8.44 -7.49 16.52
N ASP A 677 7.16 -7.54 16.84
CA ASP A 677 6.47 -8.72 17.37
C ASP A 677 5.11 -8.90 16.67
N PRO A 678 4.39 -10.02 16.88
CA PRO A 678 3.10 -10.26 16.24
C PRO A 678 2.07 -9.15 16.49
N PHE A 679 2.06 -8.56 17.69
CA PHE A 679 1.14 -7.47 18.05
C PHE A 679 1.40 -6.21 17.22
N LEU A 680 2.65 -5.73 17.15
CA LEU A 680 2.99 -4.56 16.32
C LEU A 680 2.79 -4.83 14.83
N THR A 681 3.11 -6.05 14.38
CA THR A 681 2.92 -6.48 12.99
C THR A 681 1.44 -6.46 12.62
N ALA A 682 0.56 -7.00 13.47
CA ALA A 682 -0.89 -6.96 13.28
C ALA A 682 -1.41 -5.52 13.18
N LEU A 683 -0.85 -4.60 13.98
CA LEU A 683 -1.16 -3.18 13.95
C LEU A 683 -0.48 -2.39 12.81
N GLY A 684 0.24 -3.07 11.91
CA GLY A 684 0.78 -2.48 10.68
C GLY A 684 2.22 -1.98 10.75
N ARG A 685 3.01 -2.37 11.76
CA ARG A 685 4.47 -2.16 11.74
C ARG A 685 5.11 -3.07 10.68
N PRO A 686 5.82 -2.53 9.67
CA PRO A 686 6.47 -3.34 8.65
C PRO A 686 7.66 -4.10 9.22
N ASN A 687 8.04 -5.20 8.55
CA ASN A 687 9.28 -5.94 8.87
C ASN A 687 10.56 -5.22 8.42
N ARG A 688 10.44 -4.13 7.65
CA ARG A 688 11.53 -3.28 7.15
C ARG A 688 12.59 -4.00 6.31
N GLU A 689 12.25 -5.15 5.74
CA GLU A 689 13.12 -5.83 4.77
C GLU A 689 13.16 -5.09 3.42
N THR A 690 12.12 -4.29 3.14
CA THR A 690 12.00 -3.39 1.98
C THR A 690 11.59 -1.99 2.43
N VAL A 691 11.88 -0.98 1.59
CA VAL A 691 11.52 0.42 1.90
C VAL A 691 10.02 0.53 2.08
N SER A 692 9.59 1.12 3.19
CA SER A 692 8.18 1.42 3.48
C SER A 692 8.06 2.92 3.80
N THR A 693 7.43 3.68 2.91
CA THR A 693 7.32 5.15 2.98
C THR A 693 5.90 5.61 3.29
N SER A 694 4.96 4.68 3.27
CA SER A 694 3.56 4.83 3.68
C SER A 694 3.10 3.57 4.40
N ARG A 695 2.21 3.71 5.38
CA ARG A 695 1.49 2.60 6.02
C ARG A 695 0.01 2.69 5.65
N SER A 696 -0.65 1.55 5.48
CA SER A 696 -2.10 1.53 5.29
C SER A 696 -2.81 2.03 6.54
N SER A 697 -3.72 2.98 6.38
CA SER A 697 -4.59 3.46 7.45
C SER A 697 -5.83 2.58 7.65
N GLN A 698 -6.06 1.63 6.74
CA GLN A 698 -7.23 0.74 6.77
C GLN A 698 -7.11 -0.32 7.85
N ALA A 699 -8.23 -0.62 8.50
CA ALA A 699 -8.33 -1.77 9.38
C ALA A 699 -8.23 -3.06 8.59
N ASN A 700 -7.52 -4.05 9.13
CA ASN A 700 -7.41 -5.37 8.55
C ASN A 700 -7.90 -6.43 9.55
N LEU A 701 -8.18 -7.63 9.05
CA LEU A 701 -8.71 -8.74 9.87
C LEU A 701 -7.72 -9.15 10.97
N LEU A 702 -6.41 -9.18 10.67
CA LEU A 702 -5.38 -9.57 11.63
C LEU A 702 -5.36 -8.64 12.85
N GLN A 703 -5.46 -7.33 12.62
CA GLN A 703 -5.60 -6.33 13.67
C GLN A 703 -6.88 -6.52 14.48
N ALA A 704 -8.01 -6.78 13.84
CA ALA A 704 -9.27 -6.98 14.54
C ALA A 704 -9.20 -8.20 15.48
N LEU A 705 -8.59 -9.29 15.02
CA LEU A 705 -8.33 -10.47 15.84
C LEU A 705 -7.38 -10.14 16.99
N GLU A 706 -6.21 -9.55 16.71
CA GLU A 706 -5.22 -9.20 17.73
C GLU A 706 -5.81 -8.29 18.82
N LEU A 707 -6.62 -7.30 18.46
CA LEU A 707 -7.25 -6.41 19.44
C LEU A 707 -8.42 -7.06 20.19
N THR A 708 -8.96 -8.18 19.71
CA THR A 708 -10.08 -8.90 20.36
C THR A 708 -9.58 -10.00 21.29
N ASN A 709 -8.57 -10.77 20.88
CA ASN A 709 -8.11 -11.96 21.60
C ASN A 709 -6.58 -12.11 21.69
N GLY A 710 -5.81 -11.11 21.27
CA GLY A 710 -4.35 -11.14 21.36
C GLY A 710 -3.86 -11.12 22.80
N GLU A 711 -3.00 -12.08 23.15
CA GLU A 711 -2.51 -12.27 24.52
C GLU A 711 -1.79 -11.03 25.05
N LYS A 712 -0.93 -10.39 24.23
CA LYS A 712 -0.11 -9.25 24.66
C LYS A 712 -0.96 -8.06 25.10
N PHE A 713 -1.94 -7.71 24.29
CA PHE A 713 -2.85 -6.60 24.59
C PHE A 713 -3.69 -6.94 25.81
N ASN A 714 -4.30 -8.14 25.82
CA ASN A 714 -5.17 -8.58 26.91
C ASN A 714 -4.46 -8.63 28.27
N ASP A 715 -3.22 -9.14 28.30
CA ASP A 715 -2.42 -9.19 29.52
C ASP A 715 -2.04 -7.80 30.04
N ALA A 716 -1.74 -6.86 29.13
CA ALA A 716 -1.51 -5.47 29.50
C ALA A 716 -2.76 -4.84 30.13
N LEU A 717 -3.94 -5.09 29.54
CA LEU A 717 -5.20 -4.60 30.09
C LEU A 717 -5.52 -5.21 31.46
N LYS A 718 -5.29 -6.52 31.63
CA LYS A 718 -5.51 -7.22 32.89
C LYS A 718 -4.61 -6.69 34.01
N ARG A 719 -3.31 -6.50 33.75
CA ARG A 719 -2.38 -5.89 34.72
C ARG A 719 -2.80 -4.47 35.06
N GLY A 720 -3.17 -3.67 34.06
CA GLY A 720 -3.68 -2.32 34.25
C GLY A 720 -4.93 -2.30 35.11
N ALA A 721 -5.90 -3.16 34.82
CA ALA A 721 -7.15 -3.23 35.57
C ALA A 721 -6.93 -3.52 37.07
N GLN A 722 -5.98 -4.39 37.42
CA GLN A 722 -5.61 -4.66 38.81
C GLN A 722 -5.03 -3.41 39.50
N GLN A 723 -4.11 -2.71 38.83
CA GLN A 723 -3.51 -1.46 39.34
C GLN A 723 -4.55 -0.35 39.52
N TRP A 724 -5.44 -0.20 38.53
CA TRP A 724 -6.50 0.81 38.56
C TRP A 724 -7.54 0.53 39.63
N LYS A 725 -7.93 -0.73 39.83
CA LYS A 725 -8.82 -1.13 40.93
C LYS A 725 -8.24 -0.76 42.30
N ALA A 726 -6.94 -0.98 42.49
CA ALA A 726 -6.27 -0.64 43.74
C ALA A 726 -6.16 0.88 43.96
N THR A 727 -6.09 1.66 42.88
CA THR A 727 -5.94 3.12 42.93
C THR A 727 -7.29 3.86 43.07
N TYR A 728 -8.34 3.36 42.40
CA TYR A 728 -9.64 4.01 42.32
C TYR A 728 -10.76 3.05 42.76
N PRO A 729 -11.14 3.04 44.05
CA PRO A 729 -12.10 2.08 44.58
C PRO A 729 -13.56 2.37 44.19
N THR A 730 -13.86 3.56 43.64
CA THR A 730 -15.22 3.96 43.24
C THR A 730 -15.31 4.16 41.74
N SER A 731 -16.43 3.72 41.17
CA SER A 731 -16.63 3.70 39.72
C SER A 731 -16.67 5.08 39.07
N ASP A 732 -17.28 6.08 39.72
CA ASP A 732 -17.34 7.45 39.15
C ASP A 732 -15.94 8.05 38.96
N VAL A 733 -15.12 8.02 40.01
CA VAL A 733 -13.76 8.56 39.98
C VAL A 733 -12.89 7.76 39.01
N LEU A 734 -13.00 6.44 39.01
CA LEU A 734 -12.28 5.56 38.08
C LEU A 734 -12.60 5.92 36.62
N VAL A 735 -13.89 5.98 36.27
CA VAL A 735 -14.34 6.24 34.89
C VAL A 735 -13.87 7.62 34.43
N ARG A 736 -14.03 8.66 35.24
CA ARG A 736 -13.56 10.02 34.88
C ARG A 736 -12.06 10.04 34.62
N ASN A 737 -11.27 9.40 35.48
CA ASN A 737 -9.82 9.35 35.31
C ASN A 737 -9.40 8.56 34.05
N LEU A 738 -10.07 7.45 33.72
CA LEU A 738 -9.82 6.72 32.47
C LEU A 738 -10.10 7.60 31.25
N TYR A 739 -11.24 8.29 31.22
CA TYR A 739 -11.62 9.16 30.11
C TYR A 739 -10.65 10.34 29.95
N TRP A 740 -10.21 10.96 31.04
CA TRP A 740 -9.20 12.02 30.98
C TRP A 740 -7.85 11.51 30.47
N LYS A 741 -7.38 10.35 30.95
CA LYS A 741 -6.09 9.79 30.50
C LYS A 741 -6.11 9.28 29.07
N ALA A 742 -7.22 8.68 28.62
CA ALA A 742 -7.31 8.07 27.29
C ALA A 742 -7.79 9.05 26.20
N LEU A 743 -8.79 9.88 26.51
CA LEU A 743 -9.51 10.73 25.55
C LEU A 743 -9.37 12.24 25.83
N GLY A 744 -8.79 12.62 26.97
CA GLY A 744 -8.52 14.01 27.31
C GLY A 744 -9.76 14.86 27.58
N ARG A 745 -10.86 14.25 28.02
CA ARG A 745 -12.12 14.93 28.36
C ARG A 745 -12.90 14.15 29.41
N GLU A 746 -13.93 14.78 29.98
CA GLU A 746 -14.97 14.08 30.75
C GLU A 746 -15.78 13.12 29.85
N PRO A 747 -16.28 12.00 30.41
CA PRO A 747 -17.28 11.18 29.76
C PRO A 747 -18.59 11.98 29.61
N LYS A 748 -19.27 11.79 28.49
CA LYS A 748 -20.64 12.27 28.30
C LYS A 748 -21.60 11.54 29.25
N PRO A 749 -22.78 12.07 29.57
CA PRO A 749 -23.72 11.41 30.48
C PRO A 749 -24.08 9.98 30.10
N ASN A 750 -24.27 9.70 28.80
CA ASN A 750 -24.54 8.37 28.29
C ASN A 750 -23.31 7.45 28.37
N GLU A 751 -22.12 7.97 28.06
CA GLU A 751 -20.84 7.26 28.21
C GLU A 751 -20.57 6.88 29.67
N MET A 752 -20.83 7.79 30.60
CA MET A 752 -20.71 7.56 32.04
C MET A 752 -21.65 6.43 32.49
N ALA A 753 -22.92 6.49 32.09
CA ALA A 753 -23.90 5.47 32.45
C ALA A 753 -23.52 4.07 31.93
N VAL A 754 -23.04 3.98 30.67
CA VAL A 754 -22.56 2.72 30.09
C VAL A 754 -21.31 2.23 30.81
N ALA A 755 -20.33 3.10 31.05
CA ALA A 755 -19.10 2.75 31.72
C ALA A 755 -19.35 2.24 33.16
N GLN A 756 -20.21 2.91 33.93
CA GLN A 756 -20.63 2.49 35.27
C GLN A 756 -21.35 1.14 35.26
N LYS A 757 -22.13 0.84 34.21
CA LYS A 757 -22.77 -0.47 34.04
C LYS A 757 -21.73 -1.58 33.80
N ILE A 758 -20.67 -1.31 33.04
CA ILE A 758 -19.60 -2.26 32.75
C ILE A 758 -18.77 -2.53 34.02
N VAL A 759 -18.32 -1.48 34.72
CA VAL A 759 -17.44 -1.66 35.89
C VAL A 759 -18.19 -2.07 37.16
N GLY A 760 -19.51 -1.83 37.24
CA GLY A 760 -20.34 -2.07 38.43
C GLY A 760 -20.23 -0.95 39.46
N LYS A 761 -20.90 -1.06 40.61
CA LYS A 761 -20.81 -0.06 41.72
C LYS A 761 -19.49 -0.15 42.49
N SER A 762 -18.95 -1.36 42.61
CA SER A 762 -17.63 -1.67 43.13
C SER A 762 -16.80 -2.25 41.99
N PRO A 763 -15.83 -1.51 41.43
CA PRO A 763 -15.11 -1.92 40.23
C PRO A 763 -14.48 -3.32 40.35
N SER A 764 -14.91 -4.26 39.49
CA SER A 764 -14.23 -5.55 39.30
C SER A 764 -13.03 -5.39 38.37
N THR A 765 -12.05 -6.30 38.45
CA THR A 765 -10.89 -6.26 37.56
C THR A 765 -11.33 -6.49 36.12
N GLU A 766 -12.25 -7.43 35.92
CA GLU A 766 -12.82 -7.81 34.64
C GLU A 766 -13.61 -6.64 34.02
N GLY A 767 -14.44 -5.96 34.81
CA GLY A 767 -15.21 -4.81 34.32
C GLY A 767 -14.32 -3.62 33.95
N ILE A 768 -13.23 -3.38 34.70
CA ILE A 768 -12.25 -2.35 34.32
C ILE A 768 -11.55 -2.75 33.02
N GLN A 769 -11.12 -4.01 32.90
CA GLN A 769 -10.47 -4.52 31.70
C GLN A 769 -11.37 -4.37 30.46
N ASP A 770 -12.66 -4.73 30.56
CA ASP A 770 -13.64 -4.59 29.49
C ASP A 770 -13.88 -3.12 29.11
N LEU A 771 -13.95 -2.21 30.10
CA LEU A 771 -14.11 -0.78 29.84
C LEU A 771 -12.87 -0.21 29.12
N VAL A 772 -11.67 -0.57 29.57
CA VAL A 772 -10.41 -0.13 28.96
C VAL A 772 -10.30 -0.65 27.53
N TRP A 773 -10.68 -1.91 27.30
CA TRP A 773 -10.76 -2.50 25.97
C TRP A 773 -11.73 -1.71 25.08
N ALA A 774 -12.94 -1.43 25.56
CA ALA A 774 -13.94 -0.65 24.83
C ALA A 774 -13.45 0.77 24.48
N ILE A 775 -12.78 1.46 25.41
CA ILE A 775 -12.18 2.79 25.16
C ILE A 775 -11.08 2.68 24.10
N SER A 776 -10.21 1.68 24.19
CA SER A 776 -9.12 1.46 23.22
C SER A 776 -9.63 1.11 21.82
N LEU A 777 -10.81 0.50 21.73
CA LEU A 777 -11.51 0.24 20.47
C LEU A 777 -12.28 1.43 19.90
N HIS A 778 -12.47 2.48 20.69
CA HIS A 778 -13.24 3.63 20.26
C HIS A 778 -12.50 4.44 19.18
N PRO A 779 -13.18 4.90 18.11
CA PRO A 779 -12.56 5.71 17.07
C PRO A 779 -11.88 7.00 17.59
N GLU A 780 -12.39 7.59 18.69
CA GLU A 780 -11.74 8.76 19.32
C GLU A 780 -10.36 8.43 19.89
N PHE A 781 -10.15 7.20 20.34
CA PHE A 781 -8.86 6.74 20.82
C PHE A 781 -7.91 6.44 19.65
N GLN A 782 -8.40 5.71 18.65
CA GLN A 782 -7.57 5.16 17.57
C GLN A 782 -7.24 6.14 16.44
N LEU A 783 -7.96 7.26 16.32
CA LEU A 783 -7.81 8.17 15.19
C LEU A 783 -7.23 9.52 15.63
N ILE A 784 -6.44 10.10 14.72
CA ILE A 784 -5.95 11.47 14.77
C ILE A 784 -6.89 12.29 13.89
N TYR A 785 -7.69 13.14 14.54
CA TYR A 785 -8.71 13.99 13.92
C TYR A 785 -8.20 15.36 13.61
#